data_AF-A0A0Q8XPN6-F1
#
_entry.id   AF-A0A0Q8XPN6-F1
#
_cell.length_a   1.000
_cell.length_b   1.000
_cell.length_c   1.000
_cell.angle_alpha   90.00
_cell.angle_beta   90.00
_cell.angle_gamma   90.00
#
_symmetry.space_group_name_H-M   'P 1'
#
loop_
_entity.id
_entity.type
_entity.pdbx_description
1 polymer ?
#
loop_
_entity_poly.entity_id
_entity_poly.type
_entity_poly.pdbx_seq_one_letter_code
_entity_poly.pdbx_strand_id
1 'polypeptide(L)'
;MTTSLDEAPDEVTAGAPPRRTRWRRLFFALFVLLLTVLLVAWLQRRTIAREFVDQELSRRGVRAQYQIDQLSPWRQRLTNVVIGDPRNPDLVADWIELGTTLSPWGARVLALRAGKVRIKARLVQGHLSLGEIDRLMPPPSGKPFTLPHVELDVADLAMRLDSGHGLVDLGFAGKGMLDNGFAGTARVAAPRLDLAGCAMLSLSGTVKLHIRRARPDLAGPLTATRLDCGTFRADRPQVALEAVLGEGLDSWNGTARVNLAALSMPQRRVSDVAGDVSFVGGLPGTRGKIALGTGRFDMPEAVGGQLQLRGDYAQRGNGFEYRGRVSAGSASLSRALLDKVRGTAAAAQGTPLGPVVAQIAGATATAAAAFDASADLVLAVSSTGMQYRLPRLEVAAANGARFSFDRGSGLRGDSKEAAPRIDGTLALRGGGMPEALIRLSQKPGDARLYGVGFVQPYAAGGSSLALSNVAFVLGEGGGTMRTFATLSGPFAGGRIDRLALPLDARWRGGSITLNPGCIPVRFERIAAAGAVLAPGGVTACPLAGAMLHTGPGGVGGGIRLVRPDLSGQVGSSPLALRAAEARFDLGTRRFGVTGTAVRLGAESVTRLDIGTLSGGFGDTIDGHFADLGGQIGSVPLVISGGAGTWKADDAGLSLAGKLQVADTASPVRFHPLASDDAMLRLVGNHIVATAGLKTPAADVPVGRVEIRHDLSTGKGVATIAVPGLRFAEGGLQPSDLTPLTFGVIADVSGTVEGEGRIQWSPEAVTSTGRFGTRAADLAAAFGSVRGLATELRFSDLLNMRTEPGQVATIAEVNPGVPVTSGTIRFRLLDSQRVEVEGGRWPFAGGELVLEPTILDFSQSRERRMTYRVIGADAALFLKEMEFDNLDATGTFDGTLPMVFDEKGGRIEGGSLRARAGGSIAYVGEISQRDVGFWGNMAFQALKALDYRSLTIDMNGPLAGDMVTEIRFAGVSQGKGTKSNFLLRRLAKLPFVFNVRVSAPFKQLLDSVQSWYDPNRLIERNLPSLLEEQERSGGESGAKPVQPRESDKLR
;
A
#
# COMPACT_ATOMS: atom_id res chain seq x y z
N MET A 1 -65.76 84.08 -70.21
CA MET A 1 -65.77 84.97 -69.04
C MET A 1 -64.53 85.84 -69.14
N THR A 2 -64.62 87.12 -69.56
CA THR A 2 -65.20 88.30 -68.86
C THR A 2 -64.29 88.75 -67.70
N THR A 3 -63.85 90.00 -67.56
CA THR A 3 -64.08 91.28 -68.30
C THR A 3 -62.92 92.24 -67.93
N SER A 4 -62.30 93.05 -68.82
CA SER A 4 -62.70 94.38 -69.34
C SER A 4 -62.82 95.49 -68.26
N LEU A 5 -62.60 96.79 -68.53
CA LEU A 5 -62.21 97.52 -69.76
C LEU A 5 -60.72 97.98 -69.66
N ASP A 6 -60.12 99.11 -70.11
CA ASP A 6 -60.44 100.35 -70.85
C ASP A 6 -59.12 100.78 -71.60
N GLU A 7 -58.99 101.49 -72.74
CA GLU A 7 -59.87 102.22 -73.69
C GLU A 7 -60.10 103.73 -73.40
N ALA A 8 -59.72 104.74 -74.21
CA ALA A 8 -58.80 104.84 -75.37
C ALA A 8 -58.14 106.26 -75.54
N PRO A 9 -58.23 107.10 -76.63
CA PRO A 9 -57.05 107.79 -77.17
C PRO A 9 -57.16 109.34 -77.38
N ASP A 10 -56.15 109.91 -78.07
CA ASP A 10 -56.09 111.20 -78.79
C ASP A 10 -56.39 112.52 -78.01
N GLU A 11 -55.55 113.56 -78.11
CA GLU A 11 -55.51 114.45 -79.29
C GLU A 11 -54.17 115.20 -79.49
N VAL A 12 -54.05 115.91 -80.63
CA VAL A 12 -52.84 116.66 -81.04
C VAL A 12 -53.07 118.16 -81.10
N THR A 13 -52.22 118.96 -80.45
CA THR A 13 -52.06 120.40 -80.74
C THR A 13 -50.58 120.79 -80.85
N ALA A 14 -50.25 121.63 -81.84
CA ALA A 14 -48.89 122.08 -82.14
C ALA A 14 -48.58 123.46 -81.54
N GLY A 15 -47.32 123.74 -81.17
CA GLY A 15 -47.01 124.94 -80.35
C GLY A 15 -45.59 125.54 -80.40
N ALA A 16 -44.73 125.15 -81.34
CA ALA A 16 -43.41 125.76 -81.64
C ALA A 16 -42.30 125.71 -80.53
N PRO A 17 -41.00 125.99 -80.86
CA PRO A 17 -39.84 125.82 -79.96
C PRO A 17 -39.01 127.14 -79.83
N PRO A 18 -37.72 127.16 -79.42
CA PRO A 18 -36.93 126.33 -78.49
C PRO A 18 -36.21 127.16 -77.39
N ARG A 19 -35.53 126.52 -76.39
CA ARG A 19 -34.05 126.68 -76.19
C ARG A 19 -33.41 125.97 -74.97
N ARG A 20 -32.18 125.50 -75.22
CA ARG A 20 -30.98 125.47 -74.34
C ARG A 20 -30.93 124.56 -73.09
N THR A 21 -30.49 123.33 -73.35
CA THR A 21 -29.18 122.81 -72.88
C THR A 21 -28.50 123.51 -71.68
N ARG A 22 -28.61 122.93 -70.48
CA ARG A 22 -27.58 123.05 -69.42
C ARG A 22 -27.38 121.74 -68.63
N TRP A 23 -28.46 121.07 -68.22
CA TRP A 23 -28.41 119.84 -67.41
C TRP A 23 -27.67 118.66 -68.06
N ARG A 24 -27.70 118.53 -69.39
CA ARG A 24 -26.95 117.47 -70.10
C ARG A 24 -25.42 117.56 -69.88
N ARG A 25 -24.88 118.74 -69.52
CA ARG A 25 -23.47 118.88 -69.12
C ARG A 25 -23.22 118.48 -67.66
N LEU A 26 -24.19 118.68 -66.75
CA LEU A 26 -24.06 118.20 -65.37
C LEU A 26 -24.09 116.67 -65.34
N PHE A 27 -25.05 116.05 -66.03
CA PHE A 27 -25.10 114.59 -66.16
C PHE A 27 -23.89 114.03 -66.91
N PHE A 28 -23.39 114.67 -67.97
CA PHE A 28 -22.18 114.20 -68.65
C PHE A 28 -20.92 114.41 -67.81
N ALA A 29 -20.81 115.51 -67.05
CA ALA A 29 -19.68 115.72 -66.13
C ALA A 29 -19.72 114.74 -64.94
N LEU A 30 -20.90 114.46 -64.38
CA LEU A 30 -21.08 113.46 -63.33
C LEU A 30 -20.85 112.05 -63.87
N PHE A 31 -21.28 111.75 -65.09
CA PHE A 31 -21.02 110.46 -65.77
C PHE A 31 -19.54 110.29 -66.12
N VAL A 32 -18.85 111.34 -66.57
CA VAL A 32 -17.40 111.33 -66.80
C VAL A 32 -16.63 111.26 -65.48
N LEU A 33 -17.08 111.92 -64.41
CA LEU A 33 -16.50 111.79 -63.06
C LEU A 33 -16.70 110.39 -62.50
N LEU A 34 -17.90 109.81 -62.67
CA LEU A 34 -18.19 108.43 -62.31
C LEU A 34 -17.36 107.47 -63.15
N LEU A 35 -17.17 107.73 -64.45
CA LEU A 35 -16.30 106.96 -65.33
C LEU A 35 -14.83 107.09 -64.96
N THR A 36 -14.32 108.27 -64.57
CA THR A 36 -12.93 108.39 -64.12
C THR A 36 -12.72 107.81 -62.73
N VAL A 37 -13.68 107.92 -61.81
CA VAL A 37 -13.65 107.20 -60.52
C VAL A 37 -13.71 105.69 -60.72
N LEU A 38 -14.59 105.19 -61.60
CA LEU A 38 -14.66 103.76 -61.95
C LEU A 38 -13.41 103.29 -62.69
N LEU A 39 -12.86 104.09 -63.62
CA LEU A 39 -11.64 103.76 -64.37
C LEU A 39 -10.41 103.78 -63.46
N VAL A 40 -10.28 104.77 -62.56
CA VAL A 40 -9.22 104.82 -61.54
C VAL A 40 -9.36 103.65 -60.58
N ALA A 41 -10.56 103.36 -60.05
CA ALA A 41 -10.79 102.19 -59.21
C ALA A 41 -10.55 100.86 -59.95
N TRP A 42 -10.80 100.80 -61.25
CA TRP A 42 -10.57 99.62 -62.10
C TRP A 42 -9.10 99.45 -62.50
N LEU A 43 -8.33 100.54 -62.64
CA LEU A 43 -6.88 100.52 -62.87
C LEU A 43 -6.13 100.22 -61.56
N GLN A 44 -6.48 100.92 -60.48
CA GLN A 44 -5.99 100.69 -59.11
C GLN A 44 -6.60 99.44 -58.46
N ARG A 45 -7.41 98.63 -59.15
CA ARG A 45 -8.10 97.46 -58.57
C ARG A 45 -7.17 96.46 -57.87
N ARG A 46 -5.92 96.36 -58.35
CA ARG A 46 -4.88 95.50 -57.75
C ARG A 46 -4.23 96.11 -56.49
N THR A 47 -4.31 97.43 -56.32
CA THR A 47 -3.84 98.16 -55.12
C THR A 47 -4.95 98.19 -54.08
N ILE A 48 -6.13 98.70 -54.44
CA ILE A 48 -7.29 98.82 -53.55
C ILE A 48 -7.68 97.47 -52.95
N ALA A 49 -7.66 96.39 -53.74
CA ALA A 49 -7.96 95.06 -53.23
C ALA A 49 -6.83 94.43 -52.40
N ARG A 50 -5.58 94.85 -52.59
CA ARG A 50 -4.47 94.46 -51.70
C ARG A 50 -4.63 95.18 -50.37
N GLU A 51 -4.85 96.49 -50.38
CA GLU A 51 -5.11 97.28 -49.18
C GLU A 51 -6.35 96.76 -48.42
N PHE A 52 -7.43 96.38 -49.10
CA PHE A 52 -8.61 95.77 -48.47
C PHE A 52 -8.31 94.41 -47.81
N VAL A 53 -7.56 93.53 -48.48
CA VAL A 53 -7.19 92.22 -47.92
C VAL A 53 -6.19 92.40 -46.78
N ASP A 54 -5.18 93.24 -46.93
CA ASP A 54 -4.22 93.56 -45.87
C ASP A 54 -4.90 94.24 -44.66
N GLN A 55 -5.92 95.06 -44.88
CA GLN A 55 -6.71 95.71 -43.83
C GLN A 55 -7.61 94.72 -43.09
N GLU A 56 -8.32 93.81 -43.77
CA GLU A 56 -9.15 92.78 -43.12
C GLU A 56 -8.29 91.70 -42.42
N LEU A 57 -7.14 91.34 -42.99
CA LEU A 57 -6.14 90.50 -42.32
C LEU A 57 -5.58 91.17 -41.06
N SER A 58 -5.17 92.45 -41.15
CA SER A 58 -4.68 93.23 -40.01
C SER A 58 -5.75 93.40 -38.93
N ARG A 59 -7.01 93.63 -39.32
CA ARG A 59 -8.18 93.71 -38.42
C ARG A 59 -8.44 92.41 -37.67
N ARG A 60 -8.15 91.26 -38.29
CA ARG A 60 -8.19 89.93 -37.66
C ARG A 60 -6.88 89.54 -36.96
N GLY A 61 -5.86 90.41 -37.01
CA GLY A 61 -4.54 90.16 -36.45
C GLY A 61 -3.80 88.99 -37.10
N VAL A 62 -3.98 88.78 -38.42
CA VAL A 62 -3.33 87.69 -39.16
C VAL A 62 -2.16 88.23 -39.98
N ARG A 63 -0.97 87.69 -39.75
CA ARG A 63 0.24 87.95 -40.53
C ARG A 63 0.23 87.04 -41.76
N ALA A 64 0.30 87.64 -42.94
CA ALA A 64 0.45 86.89 -44.19
C ALA A 64 1.38 87.61 -45.18
N GLN A 65 1.99 86.84 -46.07
CA GLN A 65 2.71 87.30 -47.25
C GLN A 65 2.16 86.52 -48.45
N TYR A 66 1.81 87.21 -49.53
CA TYR A 66 1.16 86.60 -50.68
C TYR A 66 1.28 87.51 -51.92
N GLN A 67 1.12 86.93 -53.11
CA GLN A 67 1.06 87.65 -54.37
C GLN A 67 -0.31 87.44 -55.02
N ILE A 68 -0.98 88.52 -55.41
CA ILE A 68 -2.28 88.44 -56.10
C ILE A 68 -2.03 88.27 -57.60
N ASP A 69 -2.25 87.06 -58.10
CA ASP A 69 -2.13 86.69 -59.51
C ASP A 69 -3.39 87.15 -60.27
N GLN A 70 -4.53 86.54 -59.95
CA GLN A 70 -5.84 86.85 -60.52
C GLN A 70 -6.83 87.25 -59.41
N LEU A 71 -7.57 88.33 -59.62
CA LEU A 71 -8.64 88.75 -58.71
C LEU A 71 -9.88 89.18 -59.50
N SER A 72 -11.03 88.62 -59.11
CA SER A 72 -12.35 88.91 -59.66
C SER A 72 -13.43 88.70 -58.60
N PRO A 73 -14.68 89.15 -58.82
CA PRO A 73 -15.78 88.96 -57.85
C PRO A 73 -16.13 87.48 -57.57
N TRP A 74 -15.75 86.58 -58.50
CA TRP A 74 -16.10 85.16 -58.47
C TRP A 74 -14.91 84.23 -58.21
N ARG A 75 -13.69 84.73 -58.36
CA ARG A 75 -12.44 83.96 -58.22
C ARG A 75 -11.30 84.83 -57.72
N GLN A 76 -10.61 84.39 -56.68
CA GLN A 76 -9.41 85.02 -56.13
C GLN A 76 -8.28 84.00 -56.09
N ARG A 77 -7.17 84.29 -56.77
CA ARG A 77 -6.01 83.41 -56.91
C ARG A 77 -4.77 84.09 -56.34
N LEU A 78 -4.25 83.51 -55.26
CA LEU A 78 -3.07 83.94 -54.55
C LEU A 78 -1.92 82.97 -54.85
N THR A 79 -0.71 83.48 -55.01
CA THR A 79 0.53 82.71 -55.22
C THR A 79 1.56 83.05 -54.15
N ASN A 80 2.51 82.14 -53.90
CA ASN A 80 3.57 82.30 -52.90
C ASN A 80 3.02 82.71 -51.52
N VAL A 81 1.99 81.99 -51.05
CA VAL A 81 1.24 82.32 -49.83
C VAL A 81 1.99 81.77 -48.61
N VAL A 82 2.21 82.62 -47.62
CA VAL A 82 2.75 82.29 -46.30
C VAL A 82 1.86 82.95 -45.24
N ILE A 83 1.42 82.19 -44.24
CA ILE A 83 0.59 82.69 -43.11
C ILE A 83 1.31 82.35 -41.79
N GLY A 84 1.29 83.28 -40.84
CA GLY A 84 2.01 83.19 -39.56
C GLY A 84 3.40 83.82 -39.62
N ASP A 85 4.33 83.32 -38.80
CA ASP A 85 5.71 83.82 -38.73
C ASP A 85 6.54 83.31 -39.93
N PRO A 86 7.19 84.16 -40.76
CA PRO A 86 8.01 83.67 -41.88
C PRO A 86 9.17 82.73 -41.51
N ARG A 87 9.60 82.69 -40.24
CA ARG A 87 10.62 81.75 -39.73
C ARG A 87 10.04 80.44 -39.19
N ASN A 88 8.75 80.42 -38.87
CA ASN A 88 7.96 79.24 -38.50
C ASN A 88 6.51 79.44 -38.98
N PRO A 89 6.22 79.22 -40.28
CA PRO A 89 4.91 79.52 -40.82
C PRO A 89 3.87 78.49 -40.41
N ASP A 90 2.64 78.96 -40.22
CA ASP A 90 1.47 78.12 -39.93
C ASP A 90 0.88 77.54 -41.23
N LEU A 91 1.00 78.25 -42.36
CA LEU A 91 0.77 77.71 -43.69
C LEU A 91 1.76 78.27 -44.71
N VAL A 92 2.13 77.43 -45.68
CA VAL A 92 2.83 77.81 -46.92
C VAL A 92 2.13 77.14 -48.10
N ALA A 93 1.81 77.87 -49.16
CA ALA A 93 1.26 77.32 -50.40
C ALA A 93 1.88 77.95 -51.65
N ASP A 94 2.14 77.14 -52.67
CA ASP A 94 2.57 77.65 -53.99
C ASP A 94 1.48 78.51 -54.65
N TRP A 95 0.23 78.06 -54.58
CA TRP A 95 -0.97 78.84 -54.92
C TRP A 95 -2.23 78.33 -54.21
N ILE A 96 -3.16 79.25 -53.98
CA ILE A 96 -4.52 79.00 -53.47
C ILE A 96 -5.51 79.77 -54.36
N GLU A 97 -6.58 79.10 -54.80
CA GLU A 97 -7.68 79.68 -55.58
C GLU A 97 -9.00 79.48 -54.85
N LEU A 98 -9.64 80.58 -54.48
CA LEU A 98 -10.99 80.63 -53.93
C LEU A 98 -11.98 80.91 -55.07
N GLY A 99 -13.05 80.11 -55.15
CA GLY A 99 -14.23 80.39 -55.96
C GLY A 99 -15.36 80.88 -55.05
N THR A 100 -15.88 82.09 -55.30
CA THR A 100 -16.86 82.76 -54.44
C THR A 100 -18.14 83.12 -55.17
N THR A 101 -19.27 83.06 -54.47
CA THR A 101 -20.51 83.73 -54.88
C THR A 101 -20.78 84.93 -53.98
N LEU A 102 -21.28 86.01 -54.58
CA LEU A 102 -21.66 87.25 -53.90
C LEU A 102 -23.18 87.34 -53.85
N SER A 103 -23.75 87.25 -52.65
CA SER A 103 -25.12 87.71 -52.38
C SER A 103 -25.05 89.14 -51.83
N PRO A 104 -26.10 89.97 -51.98
CA PRO A 104 -26.07 91.34 -51.49
C PRO A 104 -25.90 91.44 -49.97
N TRP A 105 -26.12 90.35 -49.23
CA TRP A 105 -26.00 90.29 -47.77
C TRP A 105 -24.79 89.43 -47.30
N GLY A 106 -23.88 89.04 -48.20
CA GLY A 106 -22.64 88.33 -47.86
C GLY A 106 -22.04 87.45 -48.96
N ALA A 107 -20.74 87.19 -48.86
CA ALA A 107 -20.01 86.28 -49.74
C ALA A 107 -20.03 84.83 -49.19
N ARG A 108 -19.99 83.83 -50.08
CA ARG A 108 -19.77 82.41 -49.73
C ARG A 108 -18.73 81.78 -50.63
N VAL A 109 -17.89 80.92 -50.08
CA VAL A 109 -16.98 80.05 -50.85
C VAL A 109 -17.77 78.87 -51.40
N LEU A 110 -17.58 78.56 -52.68
CA LEU A 110 -18.15 77.39 -53.38
C LEU A 110 -17.07 76.41 -53.84
N ALA A 111 -15.85 76.88 -54.07
CA ALA A 111 -14.70 76.05 -54.43
C ALA A 111 -13.43 76.53 -53.72
N LEU A 112 -12.59 75.60 -53.31
CA LEU A 112 -11.24 75.81 -52.78
C LEU A 112 -10.29 74.90 -53.55
N ARG A 113 -9.36 75.49 -54.31
CA ARG A 113 -8.33 74.75 -55.04
C ARG A 113 -6.94 75.18 -54.59
N ALA A 114 -6.01 74.24 -54.47
CA ALA A 114 -4.64 74.55 -54.10
C ALA A 114 -3.64 73.53 -54.67
N GLY A 115 -2.40 73.98 -54.89
CA GLY A 115 -1.31 73.14 -55.38
C GLY A 115 -0.65 72.34 -54.27
N LYS A 116 0.59 72.71 -53.96
CA LYS A 116 1.40 72.17 -52.86
C LYS A 116 1.21 73.06 -51.63
N VAL A 117 0.48 72.54 -50.65
CA VAL A 117 0.20 73.22 -49.38
C VAL A 117 0.95 72.53 -48.25
N ARG A 118 1.54 73.30 -47.34
CA ARG A 118 2.08 72.83 -46.07
C ARG A 118 1.37 73.55 -44.94
N ILE A 119 0.88 72.82 -43.95
CA ILE A 119 0.14 73.38 -42.81
C ILE A 119 0.75 72.88 -41.50
N LYS A 120 0.88 73.76 -40.52
CA LYS A 120 1.18 73.41 -39.13
C LYS A 120 -0.12 73.42 -38.34
N ALA A 121 -0.37 72.35 -37.59
CA ALA A 121 -1.56 72.22 -36.76
C ALA A 121 -1.17 71.75 -35.35
N ARG A 122 -1.98 72.10 -34.36
CA ARG A 122 -1.87 71.59 -32.99
C ARG A 122 -3.24 71.21 -32.45
N LEU A 123 -3.35 70.10 -31.73
CA LEU A 123 -4.53 69.76 -30.95
C LEU A 123 -4.42 70.38 -29.55
N VAL A 124 -5.36 71.26 -29.18
CA VAL A 124 -5.41 71.94 -27.87
C VAL A 124 -6.76 71.68 -27.23
N GLN A 125 -6.78 71.05 -26.05
CA GLN A 125 -8.01 70.69 -25.33
C GLN A 125 -9.05 69.91 -26.19
N GLY A 126 -8.58 69.12 -27.15
CA GLY A 126 -9.43 68.38 -28.10
C GLY A 126 -9.87 69.17 -29.34
N HIS A 127 -9.60 70.48 -29.40
CA HIS A 127 -9.87 71.31 -30.57
C HIS A 127 -8.64 71.41 -31.49
N LEU A 128 -8.86 71.37 -32.80
CA LEU A 128 -7.82 71.60 -33.80
C LEU A 128 -7.55 73.10 -33.92
N SER A 129 -6.30 73.51 -33.68
CA SER A 129 -5.79 74.84 -33.96
C SER A 129 -4.84 74.81 -35.16
N LEU A 130 -5.04 75.74 -36.07
CA LEU A 130 -4.26 75.97 -37.29
C LEU A 130 -3.43 77.27 -37.17
N GLY A 131 -3.11 77.68 -35.94
CA GLY A 131 -2.34 78.90 -35.68
C GLY A 131 -3.12 80.16 -36.08
N GLU A 132 -2.50 81.06 -36.83
CA GLU A 132 -3.17 82.30 -37.25
C GLU A 132 -4.34 82.08 -38.22
N ILE A 133 -4.47 80.90 -38.85
CA ILE A 133 -5.62 80.55 -39.68
C ILE A 133 -6.93 80.49 -38.87
N ASP A 134 -6.86 80.18 -37.57
CA ASP A 134 -8.05 80.09 -36.71
C ASP A 134 -8.85 81.40 -36.68
N ARG A 135 -8.16 82.54 -36.86
CA ARG A 135 -8.75 83.89 -36.90
C ARG A 135 -9.48 84.20 -38.22
N LEU A 136 -9.29 83.37 -39.24
CA LEU A 136 -9.98 83.46 -40.53
C LEU A 136 -11.28 82.62 -40.57
N MET A 137 -11.42 81.64 -39.67
CA MET A 137 -12.60 80.78 -39.60
C MET A 137 -13.84 81.54 -39.08
N PRO A 138 -15.07 81.14 -39.49
CA PRO A 138 -16.30 81.71 -38.95
C PRO A 138 -16.52 81.31 -37.48
N PRO A 139 -17.25 82.12 -36.68
CA PRO A 139 -17.55 81.79 -35.29
C PRO A 139 -18.41 80.51 -35.17
N PRO A 140 -18.25 79.73 -34.08
CA PRO A 140 -18.95 78.47 -33.90
C PRO A 140 -20.47 78.66 -33.83
N SER A 141 -21.21 77.86 -34.59
CA SER A 141 -22.65 78.07 -34.86
C SER A 141 -23.61 77.30 -33.96
N GLY A 142 -23.10 76.47 -33.04
CA GLY A 142 -23.89 75.65 -32.09
C GLY A 142 -24.72 74.52 -32.72
N LYS A 143 -24.68 74.34 -34.05
CA LYS A 143 -25.39 73.27 -34.76
C LYS A 143 -24.56 71.98 -34.80
N PRO A 144 -25.20 70.80 -34.98
CA PRO A 144 -24.48 69.55 -35.28
C PRO A 144 -23.54 69.74 -36.47
N PHE A 145 -22.39 69.05 -36.44
CA PHE A 145 -21.45 69.07 -37.55
C PHE A 145 -22.11 68.50 -38.82
N THR A 146 -21.85 69.14 -39.95
CA THR A 146 -22.19 68.64 -41.29
C THR A 146 -21.08 69.03 -42.24
N LEU A 147 -20.84 68.19 -43.26
CA LEU A 147 -19.80 68.46 -44.26
C LEU A 147 -20.18 69.68 -45.12
N PRO A 148 -19.24 70.62 -45.38
CA PRO A 148 -19.54 71.85 -46.09
C PRO A 148 -19.76 71.60 -47.59
N HIS A 149 -20.75 72.26 -48.18
CA HIS A 149 -21.03 72.20 -49.62
C HIS A 149 -20.00 73.05 -50.40
N VAL A 150 -18.81 72.49 -50.62
CA VAL A 150 -17.66 73.12 -51.28
C VAL A 150 -16.94 72.11 -52.17
N GLU A 151 -16.56 72.50 -53.39
CA GLU A 151 -15.62 71.74 -54.22
C GLU A 151 -14.20 71.91 -53.64
N LEU A 152 -13.57 70.82 -53.21
CA LEU A 152 -12.15 70.81 -52.84
C LEU A 152 -11.33 70.18 -53.96
N ASP A 153 -10.23 70.82 -54.37
CA ASP A 153 -9.30 70.29 -55.38
C ASP A 153 -7.85 70.55 -54.91
N VAL A 154 -7.20 69.52 -54.37
CA VAL A 154 -5.92 69.64 -53.66
C VAL A 154 -4.92 68.62 -54.20
N ALA A 155 -3.81 69.11 -54.73
CA ALA A 155 -2.79 68.27 -55.36
C ALA A 155 -1.85 67.58 -54.35
N ASP A 156 -1.32 68.30 -53.35
CA ASP A 156 -0.52 67.74 -52.25
C ASP A 156 -0.54 68.68 -51.03
N LEU A 157 -1.37 68.35 -50.02
CA LEU A 157 -1.42 69.07 -48.75
C LEU A 157 -0.73 68.25 -47.66
N ALA A 158 0.43 68.72 -47.20
CA ALA A 158 1.18 68.12 -46.10
C ALA A 158 0.94 68.90 -44.79
N MET A 159 0.11 68.35 -43.91
CA MET A 159 -0.16 68.90 -42.58
C MET A 159 0.69 68.20 -41.51
N ARG A 160 1.46 68.96 -40.75
CA ARG A 160 2.14 68.48 -39.54
C ARG A 160 1.30 68.80 -38.31
N LEU A 161 0.72 67.77 -37.70
CA LEU A 161 -0.12 67.87 -36.51
C LEU A 161 0.67 67.52 -35.25
N ASP A 162 0.86 68.51 -34.39
CA ASP A 162 1.22 68.34 -32.98
C ASP A 162 -0.04 67.88 -32.21
N SER A 163 -0.20 66.57 -32.03
CA SER A 163 -1.42 66.00 -31.46
C SER A 163 -1.52 66.12 -29.92
N GLY A 164 -0.52 66.69 -29.25
CA GLY A 164 -0.32 66.56 -27.80
C GLY A 164 0.16 65.17 -27.36
N HIS A 165 -0.03 64.14 -28.19
CA HIS A 165 0.38 62.76 -27.98
C HIS A 165 1.57 62.33 -28.87
N GLY A 166 2.11 63.25 -29.69
CA GLY A 166 3.16 62.98 -30.67
C GLY A 166 2.97 63.78 -31.95
N LEU A 167 3.99 63.79 -32.80
CA LEU A 167 3.95 64.44 -34.11
C LEU A 167 3.41 63.47 -35.16
N VAL A 168 2.34 63.89 -35.85
CA VAL A 168 1.72 63.16 -36.95
C VAL A 168 1.84 63.99 -38.23
N ASP A 169 2.55 63.47 -39.22
CA ASP A 169 2.60 64.01 -40.57
C ASP A 169 1.46 63.38 -41.40
N LEU A 170 0.56 64.23 -41.89
CA LEU A 170 -0.61 63.87 -42.69
C LEU A 170 -0.43 64.43 -44.11
N GLY A 171 -0.65 63.60 -45.15
CA GLY A 171 -0.56 64.02 -46.55
C GLY A 171 -1.87 63.76 -47.29
N PHE A 172 -2.56 64.80 -47.75
CA PHE A 172 -3.84 64.70 -48.43
C PHE A 172 -3.74 65.11 -49.90
N ALA A 173 -4.32 64.32 -50.79
CA ALA A 173 -4.53 64.66 -52.20
C ALA A 173 -5.91 64.15 -52.64
N GLY A 174 -6.70 64.96 -53.34
CA GLY A 174 -8.05 64.57 -53.74
C GLY A 174 -8.87 65.71 -54.35
N LYS A 175 -9.99 65.33 -54.98
CA LYS A 175 -10.87 66.24 -55.72
C LYS A 175 -12.35 65.89 -55.54
N GLY A 176 -13.20 66.92 -55.48
CA GLY A 176 -14.66 66.83 -55.62
C GLY A 176 -15.44 67.58 -54.55
N MET A 177 -16.77 67.44 -54.56
CA MET A 177 -17.66 68.08 -53.58
C MET A 177 -17.56 67.39 -52.22
N LEU A 178 -17.24 68.16 -51.17
CA LEU A 178 -17.04 67.65 -49.80
C LEU A 178 -18.30 67.08 -49.14
N ASP A 179 -19.49 67.39 -49.66
CA ASP A 179 -20.75 66.78 -49.25
C ASP A 179 -21.16 65.59 -50.15
N ASN A 180 -20.90 65.61 -51.46
CA ASN A 180 -21.27 64.49 -52.33
C ASN A 180 -20.42 64.39 -53.61
N GLY A 181 -19.36 63.57 -53.58
CA GLY A 181 -18.55 63.24 -54.76
C GLY A 181 -17.05 63.42 -54.59
N PHE A 182 -16.56 63.87 -53.44
CA PHE A 182 -15.12 63.92 -53.15
C PHE A 182 -14.47 62.53 -53.19
N ALA A 183 -13.31 62.43 -53.85
CA ALA A 183 -12.46 61.24 -53.86
C ALA A 183 -10.99 61.64 -53.68
N GLY A 184 -10.27 60.95 -52.81
CA GLY A 184 -8.87 61.25 -52.50
C GLY A 184 -8.14 60.17 -51.70
N THR A 185 -6.91 60.47 -51.32
CA THR A 185 -6.06 59.64 -50.47
C THR A 185 -5.43 60.45 -49.36
N ALA A 186 -5.46 59.90 -48.15
CA ALA A 186 -4.81 60.40 -46.95
C ALA A 186 -3.65 59.47 -46.57
N ARG A 187 -2.42 59.96 -46.75
CA ARG A 187 -1.20 59.40 -46.16
C ARG A 187 -1.13 59.81 -44.70
N VAL A 188 -0.77 58.87 -43.82
CA VAL A 188 -0.55 59.13 -42.39
C VAL A 188 0.82 58.58 -42.01
N ALA A 189 1.62 59.34 -41.27
CA ALA A 189 2.88 58.90 -40.69
C ALA A 189 3.10 59.50 -39.29
N ALA A 190 3.56 58.72 -38.31
CA ALA A 190 3.99 59.22 -37.01
C ALA A 190 5.19 58.40 -36.49
N PRO A 191 6.37 59.00 -36.23
CA PRO A 191 7.53 58.28 -35.71
C PRO A 191 7.28 57.64 -34.35
N ARG A 192 6.54 58.34 -33.49
CA ARG A 192 6.01 57.87 -32.19
C ARG A 192 4.70 58.59 -31.89
N LEU A 193 3.73 57.86 -31.33
CA LEU A 193 2.42 58.36 -30.95
C LEU A 193 1.94 57.66 -29.66
N ASP A 194 1.79 58.41 -28.57
CA ASP A 194 1.51 57.93 -27.20
C ASP A 194 0.04 58.19 -26.81
N LEU A 195 -0.87 57.32 -27.30
CA LEU A 195 -2.33 57.46 -27.13
C LEU A 195 -2.86 56.48 -26.07
N ALA A 196 -3.69 56.98 -25.14
CA ALA A 196 -4.39 56.18 -24.13
C ALA A 196 -3.52 55.21 -23.31
N GLY A 197 -2.24 55.56 -23.08
CA GLY A 197 -1.27 54.70 -22.39
C GLY A 197 -0.51 53.71 -23.28
N CYS A 198 -0.76 53.73 -24.60
CA CYS A 198 -0.09 52.91 -25.59
C CYS A 198 0.88 53.74 -26.46
N ALA A 199 2.15 53.36 -26.46
CA ALA A 199 3.18 53.88 -27.35
C ALA A 199 3.18 53.13 -28.68
N MET A 200 2.73 53.79 -29.76
CA MET A 200 2.81 53.29 -31.13
C MET A 200 4.05 53.84 -31.82
N LEU A 201 4.87 52.97 -32.42
CA LEU A 201 6.15 53.33 -33.06
C LEU A 201 6.07 53.15 -34.58
N SER A 202 6.58 54.14 -35.32
CA SER A 202 6.65 54.13 -36.78
C SER A 202 5.30 53.83 -37.46
N LEU A 203 4.22 54.46 -36.98
CA LEU A 203 2.92 54.39 -37.65
C LEU A 203 3.06 54.94 -39.08
N SER A 204 2.60 54.19 -40.07
CA SER A 204 2.48 54.63 -41.46
C SER A 204 1.32 53.95 -42.18
N GLY A 205 0.67 54.66 -43.10
CA GLY A 205 -0.44 54.10 -43.87
C GLY A 205 -0.93 55.01 -45.00
N THR A 206 -1.80 54.49 -45.85
CA THR A 206 -2.50 55.26 -46.89
C THR A 206 -3.95 54.81 -46.95
N VAL A 207 -4.85 55.72 -46.60
CA VAL A 207 -6.29 55.51 -46.54
C VAL A 207 -6.94 56.22 -47.72
N LYS A 208 -7.72 55.51 -48.53
CA LYS A 208 -8.60 56.11 -49.54
C LYS A 208 -9.78 56.75 -48.82
N LEU A 209 -10.12 57.97 -49.19
CA LEU A 209 -11.27 58.72 -48.68
C LEU A 209 -12.21 59.03 -49.84
N HIS A 210 -13.44 58.54 -49.77
CA HIS A 210 -14.53 58.93 -50.66
C HIS A 210 -15.68 59.51 -49.83
N ILE A 211 -16.38 60.51 -50.33
CA ILE A 211 -17.56 61.06 -49.65
C ILE A 211 -18.78 60.93 -50.55
N ARG A 212 -19.79 60.20 -50.08
CA ARG A 212 -21.02 59.88 -50.82
C ARG A 212 -22.22 60.21 -49.94
N ARG A 213 -23.10 61.13 -50.37
CA ARG A 213 -24.29 61.60 -49.61
C ARG A 213 -23.94 61.97 -48.15
N ALA A 214 -22.98 62.87 -48.00
CA ALA A 214 -22.39 63.36 -46.75
C ALA A 214 -21.80 62.29 -45.81
N ARG A 215 -21.56 61.05 -46.29
CA ARG A 215 -20.95 59.97 -45.52
C ARG A 215 -19.55 59.65 -46.05
N PRO A 216 -18.49 59.91 -45.26
CA PRO A 216 -17.14 59.46 -45.58
C PRO A 216 -17.00 57.94 -45.55
N ASP A 217 -16.20 57.43 -46.47
CA ASP A 217 -15.85 56.04 -46.70
C ASP A 217 -14.32 55.95 -46.71
N LEU A 218 -13.77 55.21 -45.75
CA LEU A 218 -12.36 55.13 -45.39
C LEU A 218 -11.85 53.72 -45.62
N ALA A 219 -10.99 53.52 -46.63
CA ALA A 219 -10.48 52.20 -47.00
C ALA A 219 -8.94 52.21 -47.16
N GLY A 220 -8.22 51.50 -46.29
CA GLY A 220 -6.77 51.31 -46.47
C GLY A 220 -6.01 50.67 -45.30
N PRO A 221 -4.76 50.23 -45.55
CA PRO A 221 -3.88 49.69 -44.53
C PRO A 221 -3.20 50.78 -43.69
N LEU A 222 -3.28 50.61 -42.37
CA LEU A 222 -2.41 51.23 -41.38
C LEU A 222 -1.41 50.18 -40.89
N THR A 223 -0.16 50.58 -40.64
CA THR A 223 0.93 49.71 -40.17
C THR A 223 1.75 50.43 -39.11
N ALA A 224 2.34 49.71 -38.16
CA ALA A 224 3.34 50.24 -37.25
C ALA A 224 4.44 49.19 -37.01
N THR A 225 5.63 49.60 -36.55
CA THR A 225 6.70 48.64 -36.20
C THR A 225 6.42 47.97 -34.86
N ARG A 226 5.82 48.70 -33.92
CA ARG A 226 5.43 48.21 -32.59
C ARG A 226 4.28 49.02 -32.01
N LEU A 227 3.45 48.37 -31.19
CA LEU A 227 2.55 48.99 -30.22
C LEU A 227 2.91 48.45 -28.84
N ASP A 228 3.09 49.31 -27.83
CA ASP A 228 3.43 48.91 -26.46
C ASP A 228 2.53 49.65 -25.46
N CYS A 229 1.67 48.90 -24.77
CA CYS A 229 0.68 49.41 -23.81
C CYS A 229 1.05 49.06 -22.36
N GLY A 230 2.32 48.69 -22.09
CA GLY A 230 2.83 48.30 -20.78
C GLY A 230 2.37 46.91 -20.29
N THR A 231 1.07 46.62 -20.40
CA THR A 231 0.48 45.30 -20.09
C THR A 231 0.63 44.31 -21.24
N PHE A 232 0.71 44.80 -22.48
CA PHE A 232 0.98 44.02 -23.68
C PHE A 232 1.76 44.82 -24.73
N ARG A 233 2.46 44.09 -25.61
CA ARG A 233 3.21 44.61 -26.76
C ARG A 233 2.85 43.81 -28.01
N ALA A 234 2.49 44.50 -29.09
CA ALA A 234 2.32 43.90 -30.41
C ALA A 234 3.45 44.34 -31.34
N ASP A 235 4.16 43.39 -31.95
CA ASP A 235 5.21 43.65 -32.95
C ASP A 235 4.66 43.53 -34.37
N ARG A 236 5.04 44.49 -35.24
CA ARG A 236 4.56 44.65 -36.62
C ARG A 236 3.02 44.60 -36.81
N PRO A 237 2.20 45.35 -36.05
CA PRO A 237 0.76 45.39 -36.28
C PRO A 237 0.41 46.09 -37.61
N GLN A 238 -0.50 45.46 -38.35
CA GLN A 238 -1.11 45.93 -39.58
C GLN A 238 -2.63 45.81 -39.46
N VAL A 239 -3.36 46.87 -39.81
CA VAL A 239 -4.82 46.92 -39.81
C VAL A 239 -5.28 47.41 -41.17
N ALA A 240 -5.87 46.54 -41.99
CA ALA A 240 -6.60 46.96 -43.18
C ALA A 240 -8.02 47.35 -42.76
N LEU A 241 -8.30 48.65 -42.77
CA LEU A 241 -9.56 49.24 -42.33
C LEU A 241 -10.47 49.51 -43.52
N GLU A 242 -11.76 49.16 -43.40
CA GLU A 242 -12.85 49.57 -44.28
C GLU A 242 -13.98 50.10 -43.38
N ALA A 243 -14.23 51.41 -43.39
CA ALA A 243 -15.14 52.08 -42.46
C ALA A 243 -15.98 53.18 -43.14
N VAL A 244 -17.29 53.18 -42.90
CA VAL A 244 -18.20 54.26 -43.28
C VAL A 244 -18.60 55.05 -42.03
N LEU A 245 -18.49 56.38 -42.11
CA LEU A 245 -18.89 57.32 -41.07
C LEU A 245 -20.29 57.89 -41.34
N GLY A 246 -21.01 58.23 -40.27
CA GLY A 246 -22.28 58.96 -40.34
C GLY A 246 -22.12 60.41 -40.77
N GLU A 247 -23.23 61.06 -41.12
CA GLU A 247 -23.26 62.42 -41.70
C GLU A 247 -22.76 63.50 -40.72
N GLY A 248 -22.91 63.26 -39.41
CA GLY A 248 -22.36 64.10 -38.34
C GLY A 248 -20.97 63.68 -37.84
N LEU A 249 -20.34 62.67 -38.45
CA LEU A 249 -19.09 62.02 -38.01
C LEU A 249 -19.14 61.41 -36.58
N ASP A 250 -20.34 61.24 -36.03
CA ASP A 250 -20.64 60.80 -34.66
C ASP A 250 -20.77 59.27 -34.50
N SER A 251 -20.81 58.57 -35.63
CA SER A 251 -21.20 57.17 -35.78
C SER A 251 -20.39 56.49 -36.89
N TRP A 252 -20.16 55.19 -36.75
CA TRP A 252 -19.26 54.40 -37.61
C TRP A 252 -19.75 52.96 -37.79
N ASN A 253 -19.51 52.40 -38.97
CA ASN A 253 -19.82 51.01 -39.32
C ASN A 253 -18.75 50.47 -40.29
N GLY A 254 -18.23 49.27 -40.05
CA GLY A 254 -17.19 48.71 -40.91
C GLY A 254 -16.54 47.42 -40.43
N THR A 255 -15.41 47.10 -41.08
CA THR A 255 -14.58 45.92 -40.83
C THR A 255 -13.10 46.28 -40.83
N ALA A 256 -12.33 45.60 -39.99
CA ALA A 256 -10.89 45.72 -39.89
C ALA A 256 -10.26 44.32 -39.94
N ARG A 257 -9.38 44.08 -40.91
CA ARG A 257 -8.52 42.89 -40.91
C ARG A 257 -7.23 43.20 -40.18
N VAL A 258 -7.04 42.57 -39.02
CA VAL A 258 -5.87 42.72 -38.16
C VAL A 258 -4.87 41.63 -38.50
N ASN A 259 -3.60 41.98 -38.60
CA ASN A 259 -2.47 41.06 -38.67
C ASN A 259 -1.33 41.61 -37.79
N LEU A 260 -0.68 40.78 -36.98
CA LEU A 260 0.51 41.17 -36.22
C LEU A 260 1.43 39.97 -36.00
N ALA A 261 2.74 40.21 -36.00
CA ALA A 261 3.74 39.14 -36.01
C ALA A 261 3.89 38.44 -34.65
N ALA A 262 3.76 39.20 -33.56
CA ALA A 262 3.69 38.63 -32.22
C ALA A 262 2.93 39.56 -31.26
N LEU A 263 2.13 38.98 -30.37
CA LEU A 263 1.58 39.61 -29.18
C LEU A 263 2.29 39.05 -27.95
N SER A 264 2.90 39.92 -27.16
CA SER A 264 3.65 39.56 -25.95
C SER A 264 3.04 40.25 -24.73
N MET A 265 2.89 39.52 -23.64
CA MET A 265 2.43 39.95 -22.32
C MET A 265 3.40 39.38 -21.27
N PRO A 266 3.35 39.81 -20.00
CA PRO A 266 4.11 39.17 -18.93
C PRO A 266 3.95 37.65 -18.93
N GLN A 267 5.06 36.94 -19.13
CA GLN A 267 5.16 35.47 -19.23
C GLN A 267 4.33 34.79 -20.34
N ARG A 268 3.66 35.51 -21.25
CA ARG A 268 2.79 34.93 -22.30
C ARG A 268 3.12 35.51 -23.66
N ARG A 269 3.25 34.66 -24.68
CA ARG A 269 3.50 35.07 -26.07
C ARG A 269 2.62 34.32 -27.05
N VAL A 270 2.18 35.00 -28.09
CA VAL A 270 1.45 34.44 -29.23
C VAL A 270 2.08 34.97 -30.52
N SER A 271 2.26 34.11 -31.53
CA SER A 271 2.74 34.53 -32.86
C SER A 271 1.59 34.65 -33.85
N ASP A 272 1.82 35.39 -34.94
CA ASP A 272 1.02 35.40 -36.16
C ASP A 272 -0.50 35.55 -35.89
N VAL A 273 -0.87 36.56 -35.11
CA VAL A 273 -2.27 36.84 -34.77
C VAL A 273 -2.91 37.55 -35.95
N ALA A 274 -3.89 36.90 -36.59
CA ALA A 274 -4.52 37.36 -37.81
C ALA A 274 -6.04 37.10 -37.79
N GLY A 275 -6.83 37.99 -38.39
CA GLY A 275 -8.26 37.77 -38.56
C GLY A 275 -9.08 39.04 -38.73
N ASP A 276 -10.39 38.88 -38.68
CA ASP A 276 -11.36 39.93 -39.02
C ASP A 276 -12.13 40.40 -37.78
N VAL A 277 -12.32 41.72 -37.69
CA VAL A 277 -13.11 42.39 -36.64
C VAL A 277 -14.15 43.29 -37.32
N SER A 278 -15.43 43.07 -37.08
CA SER A 278 -16.48 44.03 -37.48
C SER A 278 -16.82 44.97 -36.33
N PHE A 279 -17.18 46.21 -36.65
CA PHE A 279 -17.54 47.23 -35.68
C PHE A 279 -18.72 48.07 -36.19
N VAL A 280 -19.66 48.36 -35.30
CA VAL A 280 -20.74 49.32 -35.49
C VAL A 280 -20.98 50.07 -34.19
N GLY A 281 -21.05 51.41 -34.25
CA GLY A 281 -21.08 52.23 -33.05
C GLY A 281 -21.16 53.73 -33.30
N GLY A 282 -20.87 54.47 -32.24
CA GLY A 282 -20.75 55.92 -32.20
C GLY A 282 -20.28 56.37 -30.83
N LEU A 283 -20.38 57.66 -30.52
CA LEU A 283 -19.94 58.23 -29.23
C LEU A 283 -20.39 57.46 -27.96
N PRO A 284 -21.60 56.85 -27.87
CA PRO A 284 -22.00 56.06 -26.69
C PRO A 284 -21.32 54.68 -26.55
N GLY A 285 -20.70 54.15 -27.61
CA GLY A 285 -20.09 52.82 -27.61
C GLY A 285 -20.02 52.14 -28.98
N THR A 286 -19.29 51.03 -29.05
CA THR A 286 -19.09 50.21 -30.26
C THR A 286 -19.38 48.75 -29.97
N ARG A 287 -20.02 48.03 -30.89
CA ARG A 287 -20.23 46.58 -30.80
C ARG A 287 -19.91 45.90 -32.12
N GLY A 288 -19.67 44.60 -32.11
CA GLY A 288 -19.45 43.86 -33.34
C GLY A 288 -18.98 42.44 -33.11
N LYS A 289 -18.30 41.86 -34.09
CA LYS A 289 -17.79 40.49 -34.06
C LYS A 289 -16.28 40.46 -34.18
N ILE A 290 -15.67 39.50 -33.50
CA ILE A 290 -14.23 39.25 -33.51
C ILE A 290 -13.98 37.80 -33.91
N ALA A 291 -13.11 37.59 -34.90
CA ALA A 291 -12.73 36.27 -35.39
C ALA A 291 -11.21 36.26 -35.66
N LEU A 292 -10.41 36.06 -34.62
CA LEU A 292 -8.95 35.99 -34.68
C LEU A 292 -8.46 34.54 -34.58
N GLY A 293 -7.45 34.21 -35.38
CA GLY A 293 -6.59 33.05 -35.20
C GLY A 293 -5.17 33.49 -34.81
N THR A 294 -4.37 32.55 -34.31
CA THR A 294 -2.95 32.76 -33.99
C THR A 294 -2.12 31.58 -34.47
N GLY A 295 -0.85 31.82 -34.74
CA GLY A 295 0.17 30.79 -34.75
C GLY A 295 0.52 30.31 -33.33
N ARG A 296 1.77 29.86 -33.15
CA ARG A 296 2.25 29.26 -31.90
C ARG A 296 1.98 30.16 -30.69
N PHE A 297 1.48 29.56 -29.62
CA PHE A 297 1.36 30.19 -28.30
C PHE A 297 2.30 29.56 -27.28
N ASP A 298 2.74 30.37 -26.32
CA ASP A 298 3.64 30.01 -25.24
C ASP A 298 3.19 30.71 -23.95
N MET A 299 2.74 29.96 -22.95
CA MET A 299 2.23 30.45 -21.68
C MET A 299 2.66 29.53 -20.52
N PRO A 300 2.66 30.00 -19.25
CA PRO A 300 3.15 29.21 -18.12
C PRO A 300 2.40 27.88 -17.92
N GLU A 301 1.11 27.85 -18.24
CA GLU A 301 0.24 26.69 -18.08
C GLU A 301 0.33 25.72 -19.28
N ALA A 302 0.41 26.26 -20.51
CA ALA A 302 0.37 25.49 -21.75
C ALA A 302 1.08 26.19 -22.92
N VAL A 303 1.60 25.39 -23.85
CA VAL A 303 2.18 25.81 -25.13
C VAL A 303 1.52 25.04 -26.28
N GLY A 304 1.40 25.61 -27.47
CA GLY A 304 0.73 24.90 -28.57
C GLY A 304 0.76 25.59 -29.93
N GLY A 305 0.22 24.90 -30.94
CA GLY A 305 0.33 25.28 -32.35
C GLY A 305 -0.55 26.45 -32.78
N GLN A 306 -1.76 26.59 -32.22
CA GLN A 306 -2.71 27.64 -32.59
C GLN A 306 -3.67 28.00 -31.45
N LEU A 307 -4.12 29.25 -31.40
CA LEU A 307 -5.33 29.68 -30.69
C LEU A 307 -6.33 30.28 -31.68
N GLN A 308 -7.63 30.17 -31.38
CA GLN A 308 -8.69 30.85 -32.13
C GLN A 308 -9.69 31.48 -31.13
N LEU A 309 -10.12 32.71 -31.43
CA LEU A 309 -11.07 33.52 -30.66
C LEU A 309 -12.20 33.95 -31.60
N ARG A 310 -13.42 33.45 -31.38
CA ARG A 310 -14.60 33.78 -32.21
C ARG A 310 -15.80 34.16 -31.35
N GLY A 311 -16.30 35.38 -31.46
CA GLY A 311 -17.46 35.84 -30.70
C GLY A 311 -17.98 37.23 -31.06
N ASP A 312 -18.98 37.67 -30.30
CA ASP A 312 -19.50 39.03 -30.28
C ASP A 312 -18.82 39.84 -29.15
N TYR A 313 -18.66 41.15 -29.35
CA TYR A 313 -18.13 42.08 -28.33
C TYR A 313 -18.89 43.40 -28.28
N ALA A 314 -18.80 44.12 -27.15
CA ALA A 314 -19.34 45.46 -26.97
C ALA A 314 -18.49 46.31 -26.00
N GLN A 315 -18.08 47.50 -26.45
CA GLN A 315 -17.44 48.55 -25.66
C GLN A 315 -18.46 49.66 -25.36
N ARG A 316 -18.61 50.08 -24.11
CA ARG A 316 -19.37 51.28 -23.69
C ARG A 316 -18.59 52.06 -22.64
N GLY A 317 -18.12 53.26 -22.97
CA GLY A 317 -17.17 53.99 -22.13
C GLY A 317 -15.95 53.13 -21.79
N ASN A 318 -15.66 52.94 -20.50
CA ASN A 318 -14.57 52.09 -20.00
C ASN A 318 -14.96 50.61 -19.81
N GLY A 319 -16.18 50.20 -20.18
CA GLY A 319 -16.66 48.82 -20.07
C GLY A 319 -16.51 48.03 -21.36
N PHE A 320 -15.99 46.80 -21.27
CA PHE A 320 -15.85 45.84 -22.38
C PHE A 320 -16.57 44.53 -22.06
N GLU A 321 -17.49 44.10 -22.92
CA GLU A 321 -18.14 42.78 -22.89
C GLU A 321 -17.67 41.93 -24.08
N TYR A 322 -17.42 40.64 -23.84
CA TYR A 322 -17.18 39.63 -24.88
C TYR A 322 -17.99 38.35 -24.61
N ARG A 323 -18.47 37.72 -25.67
CA ARG A 323 -19.19 36.44 -25.63
C ARG A 323 -18.86 35.61 -26.87
N GLY A 324 -18.26 34.45 -26.69
CA GLY A 324 -17.91 33.58 -27.80
C GLY A 324 -17.21 32.30 -27.38
N ARG A 325 -16.40 31.75 -28.28
CA ARG A 325 -15.58 30.55 -28.08
C ARG A 325 -14.10 30.87 -28.17
N VAL A 326 -13.32 30.25 -27.29
CA VAL A 326 -11.87 30.13 -27.39
C VAL A 326 -11.57 28.67 -27.74
N SER A 327 -10.61 28.42 -28.63
CA SER A 327 -10.08 27.07 -28.86
C SER A 327 -8.58 27.07 -29.05
N ALA A 328 -7.89 26.10 -28.46
CA ALA A 328 -6.48 25.84 -28.64
C ALA A 328 -6.31 24.54 -29.43
N GLY A 329 -5.39 24.52 -30.41
CA GLY A 329 -5.08 23.35 -31.22
C GLY A 329 -3.62 22.94 -31.11
N SER A 330 -3.37 21.64 -31.08
CA SER A 330 -2.04 21.04 -30.85
C SER A 330 -1.36 21.62 -29.61
N ALA A 331 -2.08 21.64 -28.48
CA ALA A 331 -1.63 22.15 -27.19
C ALA A 331 -0.97 21.05 -26.35
N SER A 332 -0.11 21.48 -25.42
CA SER A 332 0.55 20.62 -24.43
C SER A 332 0.76 21.41 -23.13
N LEU A 333 0.72 20.73 -21.98
CA LEU A 333 1.00 21.35 -20.69
C LEU A 333 2.51 21.58 -20.54
N SER A 334 2.91 22.61 -19.80
CA SER A 334 4.33 22.93 -19.62
C SER A 334 5.10 21.79 -18.93
N ARG A 335 6.40 21.64 -19.25
CA ARG A 335 7.24 20.50 -18.78
C ARG A 335 7.19 20.33 -17.25
N ALA A 336 7.31 21.44 -16.52
CA ALA A 336 7.22 21.47 -15.05
C ALA A 336 5.88 20.98 -14.48
N LEU A 337 4.82 20.92 -15.28
CA LEU A 337 3.54 20.30 -14.92
C LEU A 337 3.51 18.80 -15.29
N LEU A 338 4.02 18.44 -16.47
CA LEU A 338 4.16 17.03 -16.92
C LEU A 338 5.05 16.21 -15.97
N ASP A 339 6.15 16.78 -15.49
CA ASP A 339 7.09 16.07 -14.63
C ASP A 339 6.53 15.86 -13.20
N LYS A 340 5.65 16.76 -12.73
CA LYS A 340 4.83 16.53 -11.53
C LYS A 340 3.83 15.37 -11.70
N VAL A 341 3.21 15.26 -12.89
CA VAL A 341 2.30 14.14 -13.22
C VAL A 341 3.05 12.80 -13.28
N ARG A 342 4.31 12.78 -13.72
CA ARG A 342 5.15 11.57 -13.73
C ARG A 342 5.59 11.15 -12.33
N GLY A 343 5.93 12.10 -11.46
CA GLY A 343 6.45 11.82 -10.11
C GLY A 343 5.49 11.08 -9.18
N THR A 344 4.17 11.18 -9.39
CA THR A 344 3.17 10.55 -8.51
C THR A 344 3.11 9.02 -8.62
N ALA A 345 3.61 8.42 -9.71
CA ALA A 345 3.55 6.98 -9.93
C ALA A 345 4.45 6.16 -8.99
N ALA A 346 5.58 6.74 -8.54
CA ALA A 346 6.57 6.03 -7.72
C ALA A 346 6.02 5.61 -6.35
N ALA A 347 5.14 6.41 -5.75
CA ALA A 347 4.63 6.20 -4.40
C ALA A 347 3.63 5.02 -4.26
N ALA A 348 3.21 4.39 -5.36
CA ALA A 348 2.24 3.29 -5.37
C ALA A 348 2.85 1.90 -5.61
N GLN A 349 4.18 1.82 -5.84
CA GLN A 349 4.87 0.54 -6.07
C GLN A 349 4.76 -0.40 -4.87
N GLY A 350 4.77 -1.72 -5.11
CA GLY A 350 4.55 -2.75 -4.08
C GLY A 350 3.10 -2.89 -3.58
N THR A 351 2.18 -1.99 -3.95
CA THR A 351 0.77 -2.05 -3.55
C THR A 351 -0.13 -2.72 -4.60
N PRO A 352 -1.31 -3.26 -4.22
CA PRO A 352 -2.33 -3.75 -5.17
C PRO A 352 -2.78 -2.73 -6.21
N LEU A 353 -2.60 -1.43 -5.98
CA LEU A 353 -2.96 -0.36 -6.91
C LEU A 353 -1.79 0.17 -7.74
N GLY A 354 -0.56 -0.31 -7.54
CA GLY A 354 0.63 0.14 -8.28
C GLY A 354 0.45 0.18 -9.80
N PRO A 355 0.00 -0.91 -10.46
CA PRO A 355 -0.27 -0.92 -11.90
C PRO A 355 -1.35 0.08 -12.33
N VAL A 356 -2.39 0.27 -11.53
CA VAL A 356 -3.48 1.23 -11.78
C VAL A 356 -2.96 2.67 -11.73
N VAL A 357 -2.20 3.04 -10.70
CA VAL A 357 -1.64 4.39 -10.56
C VAL A 357 -0.62 4.67 -11.66
N ALA A 358 0.23 3.69 -12.01
CA ALA A 358 1.17 3.81 -13.13
C ALA A 358 0.46 4.03 -14.48
N GLN A 359 -0.62 3.29 -14.76
CA GLN A 359 -1.38 3.48 -16.01
C GLN A 359 -2.11 4.82 -16.05
N ILE A 360 -2.68 5.28 -14.93
CA ILE A 360 -3.31 6.61 -14.82
C ILE A 360 -2.27 7.72 -15.05
N ALA A 361 -1.11 7.65 -14.40
CA ALA A 361 -0.04 8.65 -14.55
C ALA A 361 0.50 8.69 -15.99
N GLY A 362 0.73 7.53 -16.61
CA GLY A 362 1.14 7.40 -18.00
C GLY A 362 0.10 7.95 -18.99
N ALA A 363 -1.16 7.55 -18.85
CA ALA A 363 -2.26 8.04 -19.69
C ALA A 363 -2.46 9.56 -19.54
N THR A 364 -2.34 10.09 -18.33
CA THR A 364 -2.43 11.54 -18.05
C THR A 364 -1.25 12.29 -18.70
N ALA A 365 -0.02 11.80 -18.55
CA ALA A 365 1.17 12.42 -19.12
C ALA A 365 1.13 12.42 -20.65
N THR A 366 0.65 11.34 -21.28
CA THR A 366 0.45 11.28 -22.73
C THR A 366 -0.68 12.20 -23.20
N ALA A 367 -1.81 12.25 -22.48
CA ALA A 367 -2.93 13.12 -22.82
C ALA A 367 -2.55 14.62 -22.71
N ALA A 368 -1.78 14.97 -21.68
CA ALA A 368 -1.29 16.32 -21.45
C ALA A 368 -0.16 16.75 -22.41
N ALA A 369 0.47 15.81 -23.12
CA ALA A 369 1.55 16.08 -24.08
C ALA A 369 1.04 16.49 -25.48
N ALA A 370 -0.21 16.19 -25.84
CA ALA A 370 -0.84 16.63 -27.07
C ALA A 370 -2.39 16.59 -26.97
N PHE A 371 -3.03 17.75 -26.99
CA PHE A 371 -4.49 17.87 -26.97
C PHE A 371 -5.00 19.10 -27.74
N ASP A 372 -6.23 18.99 -28.22
CA ASP A 372 -7.05 20.13 -28.64
C ASP A 372 -8.01 20.48 -27.51
N ALA A 373 -8.30 21.77 -27.31
CA ALA A 373 -9.24 22.26 -26.31
C ALA A 373 -10.18 23.31 -26.89
N SER A 374 -11.44 23.32 -26.45
CA SER A 374 -12.38 24.40 -26.76
C SER A 374 -13.22 24.76 -25.54
N ALA A 375 -13.48 26.04 -25.36
CA ALA A 375 -14.27 26.55 -24.25
C ALA A 375 -15.15 27.71 -24.69
N ASP A 376 -16.41 27.69 -24.26
CA ASP A 376 -17.29 28.84 -24.41
C ASP A 376 -16.98 29.83 -23.28
N LEU A 377 -16.82 31.12 -23.60
CA LEU A 377 -16.37 32.17 -22.69
C LEU A 377 -17.31 33.38 -22.76
N VAL A 378 -17.71 33.86 -21.59
CA VAL A 378 -18.29 35.20 -21.40
C VAL A 378 -17.35 35.99 -20.50
N LEU A 379 -17.02 37.21 -20.89
CA LEU A 379 -16.10 38.10 -20.19
C LEU A 379 -16.72 39.50 -20.12
N ALA A 380 -16.63 40.15 -18.96
CA ALA A 380 -17.01 41.54 -18.78
C ALA A 380 -15.93 42.26 -17.96
N VAL A 381 -15.42 43.38 -18.46
CA VAL A 381 -14.38 44.20 -17.82
C VAL A 381 -14.94 45.60 -17.62
N SER A 382 -14.70 46.20 -16.46
CA SER A 382 -15.13 47.57 -16.14
C SER A 382 -14.15 48.22 -15.14
N SER A 383 -14.36 49.50 -14.85
CA SER A 383 -13.65 50.21 -13.77
C SER A 383 -13.83 49.58 -12.38
N THR A 384 -14.84 48.73 -12.16
CA THR A 384 -15.08 48.06 -10.88
C THR A 384 -14.41 46.69 -10.77
N GLY A 385 -13.86 46.15 -11.86
CA GLY A 385 -13.23 44.84 -11.94
C GLY A 385 -13.55 44.08 -13.24
N MET A 386 -12.97 42.89 -13.35
CA MET A 386 -13.21 41.93 -14.43
C MET A 386 -14.02 40.74 -13.89
N GLN A 387 -15.04 40.30 -14.62
CA GLN A 387 -15.88 39.13 -14.35
C GLN A 387 -15.82 38.17 -15.54
N TYR A 388 -15.77 36.86 -15.29
CA TYR A 388 -15.74 35.84 -16.34
C TYR A 388 -16.64 34.65 -16.03
N ARG A 389 -17.07 33.96 -17.09
CA ARG A 389 -17.83 32.72 -17.01
C ARG A 389 -17.46 31.76 -18.14
N LEU A 390 -17.19 30.51 -17.78
CA LEU A 390 -16.89 29.39 -18.69
C LEU A 390 -18.02 28.34 -18.59
N PRO A 391 -19.07 28.38 -19.44
CA PRO A 391 -20.23 27.48 -19.34
C PRO A 391 -19.94 26.06 -19.84
N ARG A 392 -18.93 25.91 -20.70
CA ARG A 392 -18.53 24.65 -21.33
C ARG A 392 -17.02 24.67 -21.57
N LEU A 393 -16.36 23.57 -21.26
CA LEU A 393 -14.96 23.28 -21.58
C LEU A 393 -14.86 21.84 -22.08
N GLU A 394 -14.23 21.62 -23.22
CA GLU A 394 -13.98 20.30 -23.80
C GLU A 394 -12.51 20.18 -24.19
N VAL A 395 -11.92 19.02 -23.93
CA VAL A 395 -10.53 18.69 -24.26
C VAL A 395 -10.52 17.30 -24.90
N ALA A 396 -9.85 17.17 -26.04
CA ALA A 396 -9.64 15.92 -26.76
C ALA A 396 -8.13 15.72 -26.98
N ALA A 397 -7.57 14.69 -26.33
CA ALA A 397 -6.16 14.38 -26.41
C ALA A 397 -5.83 13.40 -27.54
N ALA A 398 -4.58 13.44 -28.03
CA ALA A 398 -4.12 12.62 -29.15
C ALA A 398 -4.13 11.11 -28.87
N ASN A 399 -4.08 10.69 -27.60
CA ASN A 399 -4.30 9.29 -27.20
C ASN A 399 -5.77 8.86 -27.21
N GLY A 400 -6.71 9.75 -27.56
CA GLY A 400 -8.15 9.50 -27.55
C GLY A 400 -8.84 9.75 -26.21
N ALA A 401 -8.13 10.23 -25.19
CA ALA A 401 -8.77 10.67 -23.95
C ALA A 401 -9.61 11.93 -24.19
N ARG A 402 -10.81 11.97 -23.60
CA ARG A 402 -11.75 13.10 -23.71
C ARG A 402 -12.19 13.54 -22.32
N PHE A 403 -12.08 14.83 -22.07
CA PHE A 403 -12.62 15.52 -20.90
C PHE A 403 -13.68 16.52 -21.35
N SER A 404 -14.78 16.61 -20.62
CA SER A 404 -15.80 17.64 -20.83
C SER A 404 -16.35 18.12 -19.49
N PHE A 405 -16.44 19.44 -19.32
CA PHE A 405 -17.15 20.10 -18.23
C PHE A 405 -18.29 20.93 -18.82
N ASP A 406 -19.53 20.52 -18.56
CA ASP A 406 -20.76 21.09 -19.15
C ASP A 406 -21.94 21.05 -18.15
N ARG A 407 -23.20 21.12 -18.64
CA ARG A 407 -24.43 20.84 -17.85
C ARG A 407 -24.44 21.41 -16.43
N GLY A 408 -24.34 22.73 -16.37
CA GLY A 408 -24.52 23.59 -15.19
C GLY A 408 -24.37 25.05 -15.62
N SER A 409 -24.19 25.96 -14.67
CA SER A 409 -24.02 27.38 -14.97
C SER A 409 -22.58 27.82 -15.31
N GLY A 410 -21.62 26.91 -15.12
CA GLY A 410 -20.21 27.02 -15.52
C GLY A 410 -19.25 27.25 -14.35
N LEU A 411 -17.98 27.46 -14.70
CA LEU A 411 -17.03 28.18 -13.86
C LEU A 411 -17.40 29.68 -13.91
N ARG A 412 -17.44 30.38 -12.76
CA ARG A 412 -17.62 31.84 -12.72
C ARG A 412 -16.65 32.45 -11.72
N GLY A 413 -16.07 33.59 -12.03
CA GLY A 413 -15.25 34.33 -11.08
C GLY A 413 -15.15 35.81 -11.43
N ASP A 414 -14.59 36.58 -10.51
CA ASP A 414 -14.22 37.97 -10.75
C ASP A 414 -12.82 38.28 -10.23
N SER A 415 -12.34 39.50 -10.46
CA SER A 415 -11.00 39.96 -10.08
C SER A 415 -10.83 40.33 -8.61
N LYS A 416 -11.77 39.94 -7.73
CA LYS A 416 -11.76 40.15 -6.27
C LYS A 416 -12.01 38.84 -5.52
N GLU A 417 -12.82 37.92 -6.06
CA GLU A 417 -12.99 36.56 -5.54
C GLU A 417 -11.67 35.75 -5.69
N ALA A 418 -11.18 35.18 -4.58
CA ALA A 418 -9.92 34.44 -4.56
C ALA A 418 -9.97 33.08 -5.29
N ALA A 419 -11.17 32.54 -5.51
CA ALA A 419 -11.40 31.30 -6.24
C ALA A 419 -12.72 31.37 -7.04
N PRO A 420 -12.78 30.77 -8.25
CA PRO A 420 -14.02 30.74 -9.03
C PRO A 420 -15.06 29.80 -8.41
N ARG A 421 -16.32 30.21 -8.48
CA ARG A 421 -17.49 29.37 -8.19
C ARG A 421 -17.68 28.34 -9.30
N ILE A 422 -17.87 27.07 -8.92
CA ILE A 422 -17.94 25.95 -9.87
C ILE A 422 -19.31 25.27 -9.83
N ASP A 423 -20.01 25.25 -10.97
CA ASP A 423 -21.27 24.52 -11.14
C ASP A 423 -21.39 23.89 -12.54
N GLY A 424 -21.23 22.57 -12.62
CA GLY A 424 -21.32 21.80 -13.86
C GLY A 424 -21.20 20.29 -13.64
N THR A 425 -21.00 19.56 -14.73
CA THR A 425 -20.79 18.11 -14.75
C THR A 425 -19.49 17.82 -15.48
N LEU A 426 -18.53 17.24 -14.77
CA LEU A 426 -17.27 16.75 -15.29
C LEU A 426 -17.48 15.31 -15.80
N ALA A 427 -17.05 15.04 -17.03
CA ALA A 427 -16.92 13.69 -17.57
C ALA A 427 -15.51 13.46 -18.12
N LEU A 428 -14.94 12.28 -17.87
CA LEU A 428 -13.65 11.83 -18.36
C LEU A 428 -13.80 10.42 -18.94
N ARG A 429 -13.18 10.14 -20.09
CA ARG A 429 -13.22 8.81 -20.76
C ARG A 429 -12.12 8.62 -21.80
N GLY A 430 -11.84 7.38 -22.18
CA GLY A 430 -10.96 7.03 -23.29
C GLY A 430 -9.46 7.24 -23.05
N GLY A 431 -8.63 6.89 -24.04
CA GLY A 431 -7.17 7.08 -24.01
C GLY A 431 -6.42 6.43 -22.85
N GLY A 432 -6.95 5.34 -22.29
CA GLY A 432 -6.39 4.68 -21.11
C GLY A 432 -6.68 5.39 -19.79
N MET A 433 -7.48 6.46 -19.78
CA MET A 433 -7.96 7.12 -18.55
C MET A 433 -9.14 6.35 -17.93
N PRO A 434 -9.34 6.44 -16.60
CA PRO A 434 -10.53 5.89 -15.96
C PRO A 434 -11.79 6.68 -16.37
N GLU A 435 -12.88 5.97 -16.65
CA GLU A 435 -14.14 6.63 -17.00
C GLU A 435 -14.83 7.14 -15.73
N ALA A 436 -15.07 8.45 -15.66
CA ALA A 436 -15.63 9.11 -14.49
C ALA A 436 -16.69 10.13 -14.88
N LEU A 437 -17.74 10.24 -14.06
CA LEU A 437 -18.81 11.23 -14.19
C LEU A 437 -19.09 11.86 -12.81
N ILE A 438 -18.88 13.18 -12.68
CA ILE A 438 -18.96 13.90 -11.41
C ILE A 438 -19.75 15.20 -11.60
N ARG A 439 -20.89 15.35 -10.93
CA ARG A 439 -21.63 16.60 -10.81
C ARG A 439 -20.99 17.45 -9.71
N LEU A 440 -20.48 18.62 -10.10
CA LEU A 440 -19.87 19.62 -9.23
C LEU A 440 -20.85 20.78 -9.04
N SER A 441 -21.25 21.12 -7.81
CA SER A 441 -22.15 22.25 -7.55
C SER A 441 -21.74 23.04 -6.32
N GLN A 442 -21.80 24.35 -6.43
CA GLN A 442 -21.51 25.30 -5.35
C GLN A 442 -22.71 26.23 -5.16
N LYS A 443 -23.19 26.35 -3.93
CA LYS A 443 -24.38 27.14 -3.62
C LYS A 443 -24.05 28.64 -3.55
N PRO A 444 -24.96 29.55 -3.97
CA PRO A 444 -24.79 30.97 -3.73
C PRO A 444 -24.59 31.25 -2.23
N GLY A 445 -23.56 32.01 -1.87
CA GLY A 445 -23.18 32.29 -0.48
C GLY A 445 -22.43 31.17 0.25
N ASP A 446 -22.21 30.01 -0.37
CA ASP A 446 -21.40 28.93 0.20
C ASP A 446 -20.02 28.86 -0.48
N ALA A 447 -18.96 29.02 0.30
CA ALA A 447 -17.59 28.83 -0.18
C ALA A 447 -17.27 27.37 -0.51
N ARG A 448 -18.16 26.42 -0.17
CA ARG A 448 -17.93 24.98 -0.36
C ARG A 448 -18.42 24.45 -1.69
N LEU A 449 -17.54 23.71 -2.37
CA LEU A 449 -17.85 22.95 -3.57
C LEU A 449 -18.29 21.53 -3.19
N TYR A 450 -19.48 21.13 -3.63
CA TYR A 450 -20.02 19.79 -3.46
C TYR A 450 -19.85 18.98 -4.74
N GLY A 451 -19.26 17.78 -4.64
CA GLY A 451 -19.12 16.84 -5.76
C GLY A 451 -19.86 15.54 -5.48
N VAL A 452 -20.61 15.02 -6.46
CA VAL A 452 -21.22 13.68 -6.42
C VAL A 452 -21.03 12.95 -7.75
N GLY A 453 -20.68 11.67 -7.73
CA GLY A 453 -20.37 10.93 -8.94
C GLY A 453 -19.94 9.47 -8.74
N PHE A 454 -19.38 8.88 -9.80
CA PHE A 454 -18.80 7.54 -9.81
C PHE A 454 -17.60 7.46 -10.76
N VAL A 455 -16.76 6.45 -10.54
CA VAL A 455 -15.70 6.02 -11.46
C VAL A 455 -15.94 4.55 -11.81
N GLN A 456 -15.99 4.24 -13.12
CA GLN A 456 -16.17 2.87 -13.58
C GLN A 456 -15.00 1.96 -13.17
N PRO A 457 -15.20 0.64 -13.06
CA PRO A 457 -14.12 -0.31 -12.80
C PRO A 457 -12.99 -0.17 -13.82
N TYR A 458 -11.82 0.23 -13.35
CA TYR A 458 -10.63 0.48 -14.14
C TYR A 458 -9.57 -0.58 -13.84
N ALA A 459 -9.12 -1.28 -14.87
CA ALA A 459 -8.16 -2.39 -14.75
C ALA A 459 -6.85 -2.09 -15.48
N ALA A 460 -5.74 -2.49 -14.86
CA ALA A 460 -4.38 -2.25 -15.34
C ALA A 460 -3.45 -3.35 -14.79
N GLY A 461 -2.66 -4.00 -15.64
CA GLY A 461 -1.61 -4.95 -15.21
C GLY A 461 -2.08 -6.08 -14.27
N GLY A 462 -3.32 -6.55 -14.38
CA GLY A 462 -3.90 -7.56 -13.48
C GLY A 462 -4.45 -7.03 -12.15
N SER A 463 -4.34 -5.73 -11.89
CA SER A 463 -5.04 -5.01 -10.83
C SER A 463 -6.33 -4.37 -11.34
N SER A 464 -7.25 -4.04 -10.41
CA SER A 464 -8.49 -3.32 -10.68
C SER A 464 -8.87 -2.37 -9.55
N LEU A 465 -9.46 -1.22 -9.87
CA LEU A 465 -10.06 -0.28 -8.92
C LEU A 465 -11.43 0.20 -9.42
N ALA A 466 -12.45 0.18 -8.56
CA ALA A 466 -13.75 0.80 -8.79
C ALA A 466 -14.11 1.71 -7.61
N LEU A 467 -14.69 2.89 -7.88
CA LEU A 467 -15.13 3.86 -6.87
C LEU A 467 -16.60 4.23 -7.10
N SER A 468 -17.48 3.78 -6.21
CA SER A 468 -18.93 4.03 -6.29
C SER A 468 -19.40 4.95 -5.17
N ASN A 469 -20.44 5.74 -5.46
CA ASN A 469 -21.00 6.75 -4.55
C ASN A 469 -19.94 7.76 -4.06
N VAL A 470 -19.10 8.25 -4.97
CA VAL A 470 -18.10 9.28 -4.69
C VAL A 470 -18.83 10.58 -4.35
N ALA A 471 -18.77 11.01 -3.10
CA ALA A 471 -19.38 12.23 -2.60
C ALA A 471 -18.35 13.05 -1.80
N PHE A 472 -18.08 14.29 -2.20
CA PHE A 472 -17.07 15.13 -1.55
C PHE A 472 -17.54 16.57 -1.32
N VAL A 473 -16.90 17.24 -0.37
CA VAL A 473 -17.11 18.65 -0.03
C VAL A 473 -15.74 19.31 0.14
N LEU A 474 -15.44 20.33 -0.68
CA LEU A 474 -14.19 21.10 -0.62
C LEU A 474 -14.48 22.51 -0.10
N GLY A 475 -13.54 23.13 0.59
CA GLY A 475 -13.56 24.56 0.97
C GLY A 475 -12.13 25.09 1.16
N GLU A 476 -12.00 26.38 1.45
CA GLU A 476 -10.70 27.10 1.43
C GLU A 476 -9.60 26.48 2.29
N GLY A 477 -9.97 25.85 3.42
CA GLY A 477 -9.00 25.22 4.34
C GLY A 477 -8.74 23.72 4.10
N GLY A 478 -9.52 23.03 3.27
CA GLY A 478 -9.52 21.57 3.18
C GLY A 478 -10.82 20.96 2.65
N GLY A 479 -10.98 19.64 2.78
CA GLY A 479 -12.16 18.93 2.29
C GLY A 479 -12.40 17.57 2.92
N THR A 480 -13.53 16.95 2.55
CA THR A 480 -13.88 15.57 2.88
C THR A 480 -14.38 14.84 1.63
N MET A 481 -14.15 13.53 1.57
CA MET A 481 -14.64 12.62 0.53
C MET A 481 -15.12 11.32 1.18
N ARG A 482 -16.28 10.86 0.75
CA ARG A 482 -16.83 9.53 1.04
C ARG A 482 -17.01 8.77 -0.27
N THR A 483 -16.65 7.49 -0.27
CA THR A 483 -16.85 6.58 -1.42
C THR A 483 -16.82 5.14 -0.93
N PHE A 484 -17.41 4.22 -1.68
CA PHE A 484 -17.11 2.79 -1.55
C PHE A 484 -16.06 2.44 -2.60
N ALA A 485 -14.98 1.78 -2.16
CA ALA A 485 -13.92 1.29 -3.02
C ALA A 485 -13.99 -0.24 -3.10
N THR A 486 -13.79 -0.77 -4.30
CA THR A 486 -13.50 -2.19 -4.53
C THR A 486 -12.21 -2.30 -5.33
N LEU A 487 -11.24 -3.07 -4.83
CA LEU A 487 -9.96 -3.26 -5.51
C LEU A 487 -9.53 -4.73 -5.57
N SER A 488 -8.67 -5.04 -6.54
CA SER A 488 -7.99 -6.34 -6.70
C SER A 488 -6.56 -6.08 -7.17
N GLY A 489 -5.61 -6.94 -6.80
CA GLY A 489 -4.23 -6.82 -7.25
C GLY A 489 -3.23 -7.68 -6.46
N PRO A 490 -1.97 -7.74 -6.92
CA PRO A 490 -0.89 -8.44 -6.22
C PRO A 490 -0.42 -7.65 -4.99
N PHE A 491 0.20 -8.34 -4.04
CA PHE A 491 0.96 -7.76 -2.93
C PHE A 491 2.16 -8.67 -2.60
N ALA A 492 3.05 -8.26 -1.70
CA ALA A 492 4.21 -9.07 -1.30
C ALA A 492 3.78 -10.46 -0.80
N GLY A 493 4.20 -11.52 -1.49
CA GLY A 493 3.84 -12.91 -1.16
C GLY A 493 2.43 -13.37 -1.56
N GLY A 494 1.64 -12.57 -2.30
CA GLY A 494 0.27 -12.97 -2.64
C GLY A 494 -0.54 -12.07 -3.57
N ARG A 495 -1.85 -12.32 -3.60
CA ARG A 495 -2.86 -11.59 -4.37
C ARG A 495 -4.17 -11.49 -3.60
N ILE A 496 -4.85 -10.35 -3.71
CA ILE A 496 -6.20 -10.13 -3.18
C ILE A 496 -7.19 -9.79 -4.31
N ASP A 497 -8.38 -10.37 -4.27
CA ASP A 497 -9.45 -10.15 -5.23
C ASP A 497 -10.72 -9.61 -4.53
N ARG A 498 -11.30 -8.56 -5.12
CA ARG A 498 -12.49 -7.83 -4.64
C ARG A 498 -12.45 -7.42 -3.17
N LEU A 499 -11.32 -6.86 -2.71
CA LEU A 499 -11.24 -6.13 -1.44
C LEU A 499 -12.18 -4.91 -1.49
N ALA A 500 -13.28 -4.98 -0.77
CA ALA A 500 -14.32 -3.96 -0.70
C ALA A 500 -14.33 -3.27 0.67
N LEU A 501 -14.25 -1.94 0.67
CA LEU A 501 -14.25 -1.11 1.88
C LEU A 501 -14.82 0.30 1.62
N PRO A 502 -15.52 0.91 2.59
CA PRO A 502 -15.80 2.33 2.56
C PRO A 502 -14.54 3.16 2.87
N LEU A 503 -14.46 4.35 2.28
CA LEU A 503 -13.41 5.34 2.53
C LEU A 503 -14.06 6.65 2.99
N ASP A 504 -13.73 7.14 4.19
CA ASP A 504 -13.96 8.52 4.68
C ASP A 504 -12.59 9.20 4.75
N ALA A 505 -12.25 9.94 3.69
CA ALA A 505 -11.01 10.71 3.56
C ALA A 505 -11.27 12.18 3.90
N ARG A 506 -10.37 12.81 4.67
CA ARG A 506 -10.49 14.22 5.09
C ARG A 506 -9.12 14.87 5.04
N TRP A 507 -9.03 16.08 4.50
CA TRP A 507 -7.76 16.80 4.36
C TRP A 507 -7.88 18.26 4.81
N ARG A 508 -6.79 18.81 5.34
CA ARG A 508 -6.72 20.20 5.80
C ARG A 508 -5.29 20.73 5.63
N GLY A 509 -5.12 21.84 4.92
CA GLY A 509 -3.79 22.24 4.44
C GLY A 509 -3.12 21.09 3.67
N GLY A 510 -1.85 20.80 3.97
CA GLY A 510 -1.12 19.68 3.41
C GLY A 510 -1.31 18.32 4.10
N SER A 511 -2.25 18.19 5.04
CA SER A 511 -2.50 16.90 5.73
C SER A 511 -3.72 16.16 5.19
N ILE A 512 -3.65 14.83 5.16
CA ILE A 512 -4.75 13.92 4.81
C ILE A 512 -4.93 12.91 5.95
N THR A 513 -6.16 12.53 6.22
CA THR A 513 -6.58 11.46 7.13
C THR A 513 -7.57 10.56 6.43
N LEU A 514 -7.51 9.25 6.68
CA LEU A 514 -8.37 8.25 6.06
C LEU A 514 -8.92 7.29 7.12
N ASN A 515 -10.23 7.06 7.07
CA ASN A 515 -10.99 6.19 7.98
C ASN A 515 -10.69 6.48 9.47
N PRO A 516 -11.17 7.63 10.00
CA PRO A 516 -11.05 8.00 11.42
C PRO A 516 -12.02 7.26 12.36
N GLY A 517 -12.63 6.16 11.88
CA GLY A 517 -13.53 5.31 12.65
C GLY A 517 -13.47 3.88 12.12
N CYS A 518 -14.05 2.93 12.86
CA CYS A 518 -14.07 1.54 12.43
C CYS A 518 -14.96 1.35 11.19
N ILE A 519 -14.53 0.48 10.27
CA ILE A 519 -15.23 0.15 9.04
C ILE A 519 -15.26 -1.37 8.80
N PRO A 520 -16.32 -1.90 8.16
CA PRO A 520 -16.31 -3.26 7.65
C PRO A 520 -15.42 -3.34 6.40
N VAL A 521 -14.52 -4.30 6.38
CA VAL A 521 -13.70 -4.68 5.22
C VAL A 521 -14.12 -6.08 4.78
N ARG A 522 -14.29 -6.31 3.48
CA ARG A 522 -14.63 -7.63 2.91
C ARG A 522 -13.74 -7.96 1.73
N PHE A 523 -13.56 -9.24 1.43
CA PHE A 523 -12.85 -9.71 0.25
C PHE A 523 -13.52 -10.95 -0.33
N GLU A 524 -13.33 -11.22 -1.63
CA GLU A 524 -13.75 -12.49 -2.23
C GLU A 524 -12.69 -13.57 -2.05
N ARG A 525 -11.42 -13.22 -2.24
CA ARG A 525 -10.32 -14.17 -2.16
C ARG A 525 -9.03 -13.49 -1.74
N ILE A 526 -8.26 -14.16 -0.89
CA ILE A 526 -6.84 -13.86 -0.64
C ILE A 526 -6.07 -15.14 -0.95
N ALA A 527 -5.05 -15.06 -1.78
CA ALA A 527 -4.15 -16.17 -2.07
C ALA A 527 -2.71 -15.74 -1.73
N ALA A 528 -2.09 -16.39 -0.74
CA ALA A 528 -0.74 -16.07 -0.27
C ALA A 528 -0.09 -17.29 0.36
N ALA A 529 1.23 -17.47 0.17
CA ALA A 529 2.02 -18.57 0.77
C ALA A 529 1.37 -19.97 0.67
N GLY A 530 0.75 -20.31 -0.47
CA GLY A 530 0.08 -21.60 -0.69
C GLY A 530 -1.33 -21.73 -0.10
N ALA A 531 -1.75 -20.81 0.77
CA ALA A 531 -3.11 -20.74 1.30
C ALA A 531 -4.03 -19.94 0.37
N VAL A 532 -5.29 -20.37 0.26
CA VAL A 532 -6.37 -19.63 -0.41
C VAL A 532 -7.51 -19.44 0.57
N LEU A 533 -7.75 -18.20 0.99
CA LEU A 533 -8.86 -17.82 1.86
C LEU A 533 -10.14 -17.61 1.05
N ALA A 534 -11.23 -18.15 1.57
CA ALA A 534 -12.59 -18.04 1.04
C ALA A 534 -13.17 -16.63 1.30
N PRO A 535 -14.32 -16.26 0.69
CA PRO A 535 -14.94 -14.95 0.87
C PRO A 535 -15.15 -14.62 2.36
N GLY A 536 -14.56 -13.51 2.81
CA GLY A 536 -14.43 -13.18 4.22
C GLY A 536 -14.66 -11.70 4.52
N GLY A 537 -14.74 -11.37 5.81
CA GLY A 537 -14.92 -10.00 6.28
C GLY A 537 -14.44 -9.79 7.70
N VAL A 538 -13.95 -8.58 7.98
CA VAL A 538 -13.36 -8.20 9.26
C VAL A 538 -13.65 -6.72 9.55
N THR A 539 -13.82 -6.38 10.83
CA THR A 539 -13.90 -4.97 11.25
C THR A 539 -12.50 -4.43 11.42
N ALA A 540 -12.12 -3.49 10.54
CA ALA A 540 -10.92 -2.69 10.69
C ALA A 540 -11.23 -1.44 11.52
N CYS A 541 -10.34 -1.04 12.42
CA CYS A 541 -10.40 0.17 13.24
C CYS A 541 -9.08 0.95 13.16
N PRO A 542 -9.07 2.28 13.32
CA PRO A 542 -7.83 3.03 13.49
C PRO A 542 -7.11 2.66 14.80
N LEU A 543 -5.78 2.65 14.80
CA LEU A 543 -4.96 2.56 16.02
C LEU A 543 -4.87 3.91 16.74
N ALA A 544 -4.62 5.00 15.99
CA ALA A 544 -4.45 6.34 16.54
C ALA A 544 -5.09 7.40 15.63
N GLY A 545 -6.35 7.77 15.92
CA GLY A 545 -7.10 8.83 15.24
C GLY A 545 -7.58 8.53 13.81
N ALA A 546 -6.75 7.87 12.99
CA ALA A 546 -7.06 7.46 11.61
C ALA A 546 -6.30 6.19 11.23
N MET A 547 -6.83 5.43 10.25
CA MET A 547 -6.15 4.23 9.72
C MET A 547 -4.86 4.59 8.98
N LEU A 548 -4.92 5.71 8.25
CA LEU A 548 -3.79 6.33 7.58
C LEU A 548 -3.91 7.84 7.81
N HIS A 549 -2.79 8.49 8.12
CA HIS A 549 -2.65 9.93 7.99
C HIS A 549 -1.32 10.27 7.30
N THR A 550 -1.30 11.36 6.55
CA THR A 550 -0.12 11.86 5.82
C THR A 550 -0.01 13.36 6.00
N GLY A 551 1.19 13.90 6.12
CA GLY A 551 1.41 15.35 6.22
C GLY A 551 2.89 15.72 6.30
N PRO A 552 3.22 16.93 6.80
CA PRO A 552 4.62 17.39 6.91
C PRO A 552 5.52 16.50 7.76
N GLY A 553 4.94 15.77 8.74
CA GLY A 553 5.64 14.77 9.56
C GLY A 553 5.76 13.37 8.92
N GLY A 554 5.44 13.22 7.63
CA GLY A 554 5.49 11.93 6.92
C GLY A 554 4.16 11.18 6.89
N VAL A 555 4.23 9.86 6.93
CA VAL A 555 3.09 8.92 6.90
C VAL A 555 2.97 8.24 8.26
N GLY A 556 1.75 8.08 8.76
CA GLY A 556 1.47 7.44 10.04
C GLY A 556 0.03 6.95 10.17
N GLY A 557 -0.37 6.63 11.40
CA GLY A 557 -1.62 5.95 11.72
C GLY A 557 -1.43 4.43 11.69
N GLY A 558 -2.54 3.70 11.79
CA GLY A 558 -2.48 2.25 11.73
C GLY A 558 -3.84 1.57 11.83
N ILE A 559 -3.86 0.28 11.51
CA ILE A 559 -5.06 -0.55 11.38
C ILE A 559 -5.05 -1.62 12.47
N ARG A 560 -6.14 -1.70 13.24
CA ARG A 560 -6.50 -2.85 14.05
C ARG A 560 -7.59 -3.66 13.35
N LEU A 561 -7.38 -4.96 13.17
CA LEU A 561 -8.42 -5.92 12.84
C LEU A 561 -8.94 -6.54 14.15
N VAL A 562 -10.25 -6.40 14.40
CA VAL A 562 -10.90 -6.90 15.62
C VAL A 562 -11.41 -8.32 15.38
N ARG A 563 -10.90 -9.30 16.14
CA ARG A 563 -11.27 -10.72 16.07
C ARG A 563 -11.44 -11.27 14.64
N PRO A 564 -10.39 -11.25 13.79
CA PRO A 564 -10.46 -11.90 12.50
C PRO A 564 -10.74 -13.40 12.66
N ASP A 565 -11.74 -13.90 11.94
CA ASP A 565 -12.06 -15.32 11.77
C ASP A 565 -12.22 -15.57 10.27
N LEU A 566 -11.22 -16.23 9.68
CA LEU A 566 -11.09 -16.41 8.23
C LEU A 566 -11.00 -17.90 7.93
N SER A 567 -11.77 -18.37 6.94
CA SER A 567 -11.70 -19.74 6.44
C SER A 567 -11.03 -19.81 5.06
N GLY A 568 -10.52 -20.98 4.70
CA GLY A 568 -9.79 -21.19 3.45
C GLY A 568 -9.37 -22.64 3.26
N GLN A 569 -8.36 -22.85 2.42
CA GLN A 569 -7.74 -24.15 2.15
C GLN A 569 -6.22 -23.98 1.95
N VAL A 570 -5.44 -25.04 2.22
CA VAL A 570 -4.04 -25.20 1.82
C VAL A 570 -3.92 -26.52 1.07
N GLY A 571 -3.62 -26.49 -0.23
CA GLY A 571 -3.86 -27.64 -1.09
C GLY A 571 -5.34 -28.03 -1.05
N SER A 572 -5.64 -29.29 -0.70
CA SER A 572 -7.00 -29.78 -0.44
C SER A 572 -7.43 -29.70 1.03
N SER A 573 -6.53 -29.33 1.95
CA SER A 573 -6.79 -29.34 3.40
C SER A 573 -7.56 -28.09 3.83
N PRO A 574 -8.74 -28.21 4.49
CA PRO A 574 -9.45 -27.06 5.05
C PRO A 574 -8.60 -26.29 6.06
N LEU A 575 -8.69 -24.96 6.03
CA LEU A 575 -7.97 -24.04 6.89
C LEU A 575 -8.95 -23.12 7.64
N ALA A 576 -8.74 -22.95 8.93
CA ALA A 576 -9.32 -21.85 9.71
C ALA A 576 -8.20 -21.05 10.39
N LEU A 577 -8.25 -19.73 10.24
CA LEU A 577 -7.34 -18.75 10.84
C LEU A 577 -8.15 -17.82 11.75
N ARG A 578 -7.89 -17.87 13.05
CA ARG A 578 -8.46 -16.94 14.04
C ARG A 578 -7.34 -16.14 14.71
N ALA A 579 -7.65 -14.93 15.14
CA ALA A 579 -6.85 -14.22 16.13
C ALA A 579 -7.77 -13.41 17.06
N ALA A 580 -7.31 -13.07 18.27
CA ALA A 580 -8.00 -12.13 19.13
C ALA A 580 -7.95 -10.70 18.52
N GLU A 581 -6.78 -10.31 18.04
CA GLU A 581 -6.52 -8.99 17.47
C GLU A 581 -5.33 -9.06 16.50
N ALA A 582 -5.36 -8.27 15.43
CA ALA A 582 -4.16 -7.98 14.62
C ALA A 582 -3.98 -6.46 14.48
N ARG A 583 -2.76 -5.96 14.60
CA ARG A 583 -2.40 -4.54 14.56
C ARG A 583 -1.33 -4.31 13.50
N PHE A 584 -1.46 -3.25 12.72
CA PHE A 584 -0.52 -2.81 11.69
C PHE A 584 -0.28 -1.31 11.88
N ASP A 585 0.92 -0.93 12.29
CA ASP A 585 1.34 0.47 12.47
C ASP A 585 2.08 0.96 11.22
N LEU A 586 1.56 2.00 10.57
CA LEU A 586 2.06 2.48 9.28
C LEU A 586 3.25 3.44 9.42
N GLY A 587 3.40 4.09 10.58
CA GLY A 587 4.50 5.02 10.83
C GLY A 587 5.81 4.30 11.14
N THR A 588 5.73 3.26 11.97
CA THR A 588 6.87 2.38 12.33
C THR A 588 7.04 1.19 11.39
N ARG A 589 6.07 0.93 10.49
CA ARG A 589 5.99 -0.24 9.60
C ARG A 589 6.06 -1.58 10.35
N ARG A 590 5.48 -1.65 11.55
CA ARG A 590 5.45 -2.88 12.37
C ARG A 590 4.05 -3.47 12.45
N PHE A 591 3.97 -4.77 12.72
CA PHE A 591 2.71 -5.44 12.99
C PHE A 591 2.81 -6.39 14.17
N GLY A 592 1.65 -6.72 14.75
CA GLY A 592 1.51 -7.70 15.82
C GLY A 592 0.15 -8.37 15.80
N VAL A 593 0.11 -9.68 16.04
CA VAL A 593 -1.09 -10.52 16.11
C VAL A 593 -1.10 -11.23 17.46
N THR A 594 -2.25 -11.27 18.13
CA THR A 594 -2.38 -11.88 19.46
C THR A 594 -3.47 -12.95 19.50
N GLY A 595 -3.24 -14.01 20.28
CA GLY A 595 -4.15 -15.14 20.40
C GLY A 595 -4.45 -15.80 19.06
N THR A 596 -3.42 -16.03 18.24
CA THR A 596 -3.55 -16.65 16.91
C THR A 596 -3.88 -18.12 17.07
N ALA A 597 -4.91 -18.61 16.38
CA ALA A 597 -5.30 -20.01 16.37
C ALA A 597 -5.49 -20.49 14.92
N VAL A 598 -4.60 -21.38 14.48
CA VAL A 598 -4.60 -22.03 13.17
C VAL A 598 -5.11 -23.45 13.32
N ARG A 599 -6.06 -23.85 12.48
CA ARG A 599 -6.55 -25.23 12.38
C ARG A 599 -6.50 -25.68 10.93
N LEU A 600 -5.86 -26.82 10.67
CA LEU A 600 -5.61 -27.35 9.34
C LEU A 600 -6.03 -28.83 9.26
N GLY A 601 -6.81 -29.20 8.25
CA GLY A 601 -7.39 -30.53 8.07
C GLY A 601 -8.85 -30.62 8.53
N ALA A 602 -9.48 -31.77 8.26
CA ALA A 602 -10.89 -32.04 8.59
C ALA A 602 -11.05 -33.04 9.73
N GLU A 603 -10.49 -34.25 9.57
CA GLU A 603 -10.56 -35.32 10.57
C GLU A 603 -9.37 -35.23 11.53
N SER A 604 -8.15 -35.47 11.04
CA SER A 604 -6.90 -35.28 11.79
C SER A 604 -6.49 -33.80 11.84
N VAL A 605 -7.19 -32.99 12.62
CA VAL A 605 -6.95 -31.53 12.69
C VAL A 605 -5.60 -31.21 13.34
N THR A 606 -4.63 -30.74 12.53
CA THR A 606 -3.42 -30.11 13.04
C THR A 606 -3.77 -28.75 13.65
N ARG A 607 -3.34 -28.54 14.89
CA ARG A 607 -3.52 -27.27 15.63
C ARG A 607 -2.19 -26.58 15.87
N LEU A 608 -2.17 -25.28 15.63
CA LEU A 608 -1.08 -24.37 16.02
C LEU A 608 -1.72 -23.13 16.66
N ASP A 609 -1.34 -22.84 17.89
CA ASP A 609 -1.80 -21.70 18.68
C ASP A 609 -0.58 -20.86 19.05
N ILE A 610 -0.69 -19.53 18.94
CA ILE A 610 0.43 -18.60 19.18
C ILE A 610 -0.09 -17.39 19.95
N GLY A 611 0.30 -17.24 21.21
CA GLY A 611 -0.17 -16.15 22.06
C GLY A 611 0.24 -14.77 21.54
N THR A 612 1.49 -14.61 21.08
CA THR A 612 1.93 -13.39 20.36
C THR A 612 2.80 -13.69 19.14
N LEU A 613 2.54 -12.95 18.06
CA LEU A 613 3.36 -12.92 16.85
C LEU A 613 3.60 -11.44 16.49
N SER A 614 4.82 -11.07 16.13
CA SER A 614 5.19 -9.69 15.79
C SER A 614 6.18 -9.63 14.63
N GLY A 615 6.19 -8.53 13.88
CA GLY A 615 7.17 -8.33 12.80
C GLY A 615 7.24 -6.92 12.24
N GLY A 616 8.07 -6.74 11.22
CA GLY A 616 8.25 -5.50 10.45
C GLY A 616 8.07 -5.68 8.94
N PHE A 617 7.81 -4.58 8.22
CA PHE A 617 7.76 -4.55 6.77
C PHE A 617 8.97 -3.79 6.19
N GLY A 618 9.97 -4.54 5.71
CA GLY A 618 11.11 -4.05 4.94
C GLY A 618 11.30 -4.87 3.67
N ASP A 619 12.55 -4.99 3.21
CA ASP A 619 12.93 -5.90 2.11
C ASP A 619 12.83 -7.39 2.54
N THR A 620 12.91 -7.64 3.85
CA THR A 620 12.50 -8.89 4.50
C THR A 620 11.32 -8.64 5.43
N ILE A 621 10.56 -9.69 5.75
CA ILE A 621 9.53 -9.66 6.78
C ILE A 621 9.98 -10.56 7.93
N ASP A 622 10.39 -9.98 9.05
CA ASP A 622 10.94 -10.70 10.18
C ASP A 622 10.41 -10.18 11.53
N GLY A 623 10.58 -11.00 12.58
CA GLY A 623 10.22 -10.63 13.94
C GLY A 623 10.26 -11.80 14.92
N HIS A 624 9.34 -11.78 15.89
CA HIS A 624 9.35 -12.66 17.06
C HIS A 624 7.98 -13.31 17.30
N PHE A 625 7.99 -14.52 17.87
CA PHE A 625 6.81 -15.23 18.35
C PHE A 625 7.03 -15.69 19.81
N ALA A 626 5.94 -15.78 20.57
CA ALA A 626 5.92 -16.37 21.92
C ALA A 626 4.58 -17.04 22.22
N ASP A 627 4.60 -17.91 23.24
CA ASP A 627 3.48 -18.75 23.66
C ASP A 627 2.92 -19.60 22.51
N LEU A 628 3.82 -20.19 21.73
CA LEU A 628 3.50 -21.15 20.68
C LEU A 628 3.24 -22.54 21.28
N GLY A 629 2.12 -23.14 20.91
CA GLY A 629 1.79 -24.54 21.20
C GLY A 629 1.07 -25.19 20.03
N GLY A 630 1.02 -26.52 19.98
CA GLY A 630 0.43 -27.22 18.84
C GLY A 630 0.51 -28.74 18.88
N GLN A 631 -0.12 -29.38 17.90
CA GLN A 631 -0.15 -30.82 17.72
C GLN A 631 -0.44 -31.15 16.25
N ILE A 632 0.25 -32.16 15.71
CA ILE A 632 0.10 -32.61 14.32
C ILE A 632 -0.93 -33.74 14.27
N GLY A 633 -2.10 -33.46 13.71
CA GLY A 633 -3.20 -34.41 13.54
C GLY A 633 -3.46 -35.29 14.77
N SER A 634 -3.42 -36.60 14.57
CA SER A 634 -3.62 -37.65 15.58
C SER A 634 -2.33 -38.10 16.30
N VAL A 635 -1.18 -37.47 16.06
CA VAL A 635 0.07 -37.84 16.73
C VAL A 635 -0.05 -37.53 18.24
N PRO A 636 0.20 -38.49 19.15
CA PRO A 636 0.03 -38.31 20.59
C PRO A 636 1.23 -37.57 21.22
N LEU A 637 1.58 -36.41 20.65
CA LEU A 637 2.66 -35.53 21.07
C LEU A 637 2.19 -34.08 20.94
N VAL A 638 2.35 -33.28 21.99
CA VAL A 638 2.00 -31.86 22.00
C VAL A 638 3.26 -31.00 22.18
N ILE A 639 3.34 -29.87 21.49
CA ILE A 639 4.37 -28.85 21.72
C ILE A 639 3.78 -27.67 22.50
N SER A 640 4.60 -27.06 23.34
CA SER A 640 4.21 -25.95 24.24
C SER A 640 5.39 -25.01 24.52
N GLY A 641 5.10 -23.85 25.12
CA GLY A 641 6.13 -22.90 25.59
C GLY A 641 7.02 -22.30 24.47
N GLY A 642 6.60 -22.44 23.21
CA GLY A 642 7.43 -22.09 22.06
C GLY A 642 7.65 -20.58 21.94
N ALA A 643 8.92 -20.16 21.87
CA ALA A 643 9.28 -18.76 21.74
C ALA A 643 10.59 -18.58 20.95
N GLY A 644 10.65 -17.56 20.10
CA GLY A 644 11.80 -17.36 19.21
C GLY A 644 11.61 -16.27 18.16
N THR A 645 12.44 -16.33 17.12
CA THR A 645 12.42 -15.44 15.96
C THR A 645 11.87 -16.14 14.73
N TRP A 646 11.37 -15.36 13.78
CA TRP A 646 10.91 -15.85 12.49
C TRP A 646 11.24 -14.86 11.37
N LYS A 647 11.36 -15.37 10.14
CA LYS A 647 11.65 -14.59 8.93
C LYS A 647 10.91 -15.19 7.74
N ALA A 648 10.36 -14.34 6.87
CA ALA A 648 9.86 -14.70 5.55
C ALA A 648 10.54 -13.85 4.46
N ASP A 649 10.98 -14.53 3.40
CA ASP A 649 11.54 -13.94 2.18
C ASP A 649 11.26 -14.87 0.98
N ASP A 650 11.83 -14.56 -0.20
CA ASP A 650 11.63 -15.34 -1.44
C ASP A 650 12.11 -16.81 -1.34
N ALA A 651 12.97 -17.15 -0.37
CA ALA A 651 13.40 -18.53 -0.13
C ALA A 651 12.46 -19.31 0.81
N GLY A 652 11.46 -18.65 1.42
CA GLY A 652 10.41 -19.27 2.23
C GLY A 652 10.23 -18.63 3.61
N LEU A 653 9.59 -19.38 4.51
CA LEU A 653 9.40 -19.02 5.92
C LEU A 653 10.35 -19.85 6.79
N SER A 654 11.06 -19.21 7.72
CA SER A 654 11.86 -19.87 8.76
C SER A 654 11.50 -19.37 10.16
N LEU A 655 11.55 -20.29 11.13
CA LEU A 655 11.43 -20.03 12.57
C LEU A 655 12.65 -20.65 13.27
N ALA A 656 13.14 -20.01 14.33
CA ALA A 656 14.15 -20.56 15.22
C ALA A 656 13.89 -20.12 16.67
N GLY A 657 14.04 -21.02 17.63
CA GLY A 657 13.82 -20.71 19.05
C GLY A 657 13.76 -21.93 19.94
N LYS A 658 13.15 -21.76 21.11
CA LYS A 658 12.93 -22.84 22.08
C LYS A 658 11.51 -23.37 22.03
N LEU A 659 11.31 -24.60 22.49
CA LEU A 659 10.01 -25.23 22.75
C LEU A 659 10.12 -26.34 23.80
N GLN A 660 8.97 -26.84 24.24
CA GLN A 660 8.83 -28.08 25.00
C GLN A 660 7.97 -29.07 24.22
N VAL A 661 8.24 -30.38 24.36
CA VAL A 661 7.45 -31.48 23.82
C VAL A 661 6.98 -32.35 24.97
N ALA A 662 5.69 -32.68 25.02
CA ALA A 662 5.11 -33.59 26.00
C ALA A 662 4.31 -34.70 25.31
N ASP A 663 4.24 -35.86 25.97
CA ASP A 663 3.36 -36.95 25.59
C ASP A 663 1.89 -36.62 25.92
N THR A 664 0.95 -37.16 25.15
CA THR A 664 -0.48 -37.12 25.44
C THR A 664 -1.12 -38.51 25.55
N ALA A 665 -0.32 -39.58 25.54
CA ALA A 665 -0.77 -40.94 25.89
C ALA A 665 -1.12 -41.05 27.39
N SER A 666 -1.92 -42.07 27.75
CA SER A 666 -2.23 -42.41 29.13
C SER A 666 -1.96 -43.91 29.37
N PRO A 667 -1.02 -44.28 30.25
CA PRO A 667 -0.05 -43.40 30.92
C PRO A 667 0.92 -42.73 29.92
N VAL A 668 1.54 -41.61 30.33
CA VAL A 668 2.58 -40.95 29.53
C VAL A 668 3.83 -41.85 29.45
N ARG A 669 4.40 -41.99 28.25
CA ARG A 669 5.56 -42.85 27.97
C ARG A 669 6.88 -42.17 28.31
N PHE A 670 6.90 -40.83 28.38
CA PHE A 670 8.09 -40.05 28.75
C PHE A 670 7.73 -38.73 29.44
N HIS A 671 8.62 -38.22 30.28
CA HIS A 671 8.50 -36.91 30.92
C HIS A 671 8.80 -35.78 29.92
N PRO A 672 8.15 -34.60 30.01
CA PRO A 672 8.28 -33.54 29.00
C PRO A 672 9.73 -33.13 28.74
N LEU A 673 10.13 -33.03 27.46
CA LEU A 673 11.48 -32.69 27.03
C LEU A 673 11.54 -31.27 26.46
N ALA A 674 12.62 -30.55 26.72
CA ALA A 674 12.87 -29.20 26.21
C ALA A 674 13.78 -29.22 24.97
N SER A 675 13.76 -28.14 24.19
CA SER A 675 14.72 -27.83 23.12
C SER A 675 14.92 -26.31 23.06
N ASP A 676 16.17 -25.86 22.91
CA ASP A 676 16.52 -24.44 22.68
C ASP A 676 17.04 -24.17 21.26
N ASP A 677 17.27 -25.23 20.47
CA ASP A 677 17.79 -25.23 19.09
C ASP A 677 16.71 -25.59 18.06
N ALA A 678 15.43 -25.44 18.41
CA ALA A 678 14.32 -25.82 17.55
C ALA A 678 14.20 -24.88 16.34
N MET A 679 14.35 -25.44 15.15
CA MET A 679 14.23 -24.74 13.88
C MET A 679 13.08 -25.33 13.05
N LEU A 680 12.41 -24.48 12.28
CA LEU A 680 11.44 -24.88 11.25
C LEU A 680 11.67 -24.07 9.98
N ARG A 681 11.55 -24.70 8.82
CA ARG A 681 11.61 -24.06 7.51
C ARG A 681 10.51 -24.61 6.60
N LEU A 682 9.69 -23.72 6.06
CA LEU A 682 8.61 -23.99 5.11
C LEU A 682 8.98 -23.40 3.74
N VAL A 683 9.02 -24.23 2.71
CA VAL A 683 9.22 -23.82 1.31
C VAL A 683 8.20 -24.50 0.40
N GLY A 684 7.38 -23.70 -0.28
CA GLY A 684 6.20 -24.19 -0.98
C GLY A 684 5.27 -24.90 0.01
N ASN A 685 5.00 -26.19 -0.21
CA ASN A 685 4.20 -27.03 0.69
C ASN A 685 5.04 -27.86 1.68
N HIS A 686 6.37 -27.79 1.62
CA HIS A 686 7.27 -28.67 2.39
C HIS A 686 7.75 -27.99 3.67
N ILE A 687 7.41 -28.57 4.82
CA ILE A 687 8.01 -28.24 6.11
C ILE A 687 9.17 -29.20 6.38
N VAL A 688 10.32 -28.65 6.79
CA VAL A 688 11.38 -29.37 7.49
C VAL A 688 11.59 -28.70 8.85
N ALA A 689 11.60 -29.45 9.93
CA ALA A 689 11.86 -28.95 11.28
C ALA A 689 12.87 -29.84 12.01
N THR A 690 13.69 -29.26 12.89
CA THR A 690 14.73 -29.99 13.64
C THR A 690 14.80 -29.48 15.07
N ALA A 691 14.98 -30.37 16.04
CA ALA A 691 15.14 -30.02 17.45
C ALA A 691 16.06 -31.02 18.18
N GLY A 692 17.00 -30.53 18.98
CA GLY A 692 17.69 -31.29 20.01
C GLY A 692 16.86 -31.33 21.29
N LEU A 693 16.52 -32.52 21.75
CA LEU A 693 15.70 -32.75 22.95
C LEU A 693 16.60 -33.00 24.17
N LYS A 694 16.26 -32.37 25.30
CA LYS A 694 16.96 -32.50 26.59
C LYS A 694 16.01 -32.50 27.80
N THR A 695 16.49 -32.96 28.96
CA THR A 695 15.70 -32.93 30.19
C THR A 695 15.56 -31.50 30.74
N PRO A 696 14.34 -31.02 31.10
CA PRO A 696 14.17 -29.64 31.56
C PRO A 696 14.83 -29.31 32.91
N ALA A 697 15.05 -30.32 33.76
CA ALA A 697 15.56 -30.14 35.12
C ALA A 697 17.10 -30.22 35.23
N ALA A 698 17.74 -31.03 34.38
CA ALA A 698 19.17 -31.33 34.45
C ALA A 698 19.94 -31.01 33.15
N ASP A 699 19.26 -30.42 32.15
CA ASP A 699 19.79 -30.03 30.83
C ASP A 699 20.42 -31.16 30.00
N VAL A 700 20.20 -32.43 30.37
CA VAL A 700 20.88 -33.60 29.77
C VAL A 700 20.35 -33.86 28.36
N PRO A 701 21.19 -33.86 27.31
CA PRO A 701 20.77 -34.18 25.95
C PRO A 701 20.29 -35.63 25.81
N VAL A 702 19.07 -35.80 25.30
CA VAL A 702 18.41 -37.11 25.11
C VAL A 702 18.55 -37.59 23.66
N GLY A 703 18.38 -36.69 22.68
CA GLY A 703 18.46 -37.04 21.25
C GLY A 703 18.16 -35.85 20.34
N ARG A 704 18.07 -36.11 19.03
CA ARG A 704 17.68 -35.12 18.02
C ARG A 704 16.55 -35.66 17.15
N VAL A 705 15.62 -34.80 16.77
CA VAL A 705 14.52 -35.11 15.85
C VAL A 705 14.65 -34.27 14.58
N GLU A 706 14.45 -34.88 13.41
CA GLU A 706 14.08 -34.20 12.16
C GLU A 706 12.63 -34.58 11.79
N ILE A 707 11.82 -33.58 11.45
CA ILE A 707 10.47 -33.73 10.91
C ILE A 707 10.46 -33.25 9.46
N ARG A 708 9.83 -34.01 8.57
CA ARG A 708 9.56 -33.63 7.18
C ARG A 708 8.08 -33.84 6.89
N HIS A 709 7.38 -32.82 6.42
CA HIS A 709 5.92 -32.86 6.21
C HIS A 709 5.50 -32.10 4.94
N ASP A 710 4.55 -32.67 4.20
CA ASP A 710 3.94 -32.06 3.01
C ASP A 710 2.50 -31.61 3.32
N LEU A 711 2.27 -30.30 3.25
CA LEU A 711 0.99 -29.66 3.57
C LEU A 711 -0.13 -29.97 2.56
N SER A 712 0.20 -30.36 1.32
CA SER A 712 -0.78 -30.67 0.27
C SER A 712 -1.38 -32.06 0.38
N THR A 713 -0.61 -33.02 0.91
CA THR A 713 -1.02 -34.43 1.07
C THR A 713 -1.32 -34.79 2.52
N GLY A 714 -0.95 -33.94 3.48
CA GLY A 714 -1.05 -34.20 4.92
C GLY A 714 -0.04 -35.23 5.43
N LYS A 715 0.87 -35.72 4.57
CA LYS A 715 1.79 -36.82 4.90
C LYS A 715 3.07 -36.29 5.54
N GLY A 716 3.68 -37.07 6.42
CA GLY A 716 4.93 -36.69 7.05
C GLY A 716 5.68 -37.83 7.72
N VAL A 717 6.89 -37.51 8.14
CA VAL A 717 7.80 -38.39 8.86
C VAL A 717 8.57 -37.61 9.92
N ALA A 718 8.73 -38.20 11.10
CA ALA A 718 9.72 -37.81 12.09
C ALA A 718 10.78 -38.91 12.18
N THR A 719 12.06 -38.53 12.14
CA THR A 719 13.20 -39.40 12.44
C THR A 719 13.88 -38.91 13.71
N ILE A 720 14.03 -39.82 14.67
CA ILE A 720 14.59 -39.59 16.00
C ILE A 720 15.95 -40.29 16.04
N ALA A 721 16.99 -39.61 16.52
CA ALA A 721 18.33 -40.17 16.71
C ALA A 721 18.79 -39.99 18.15
N VAL A 722 19.16 -41.09 18.82
CA VAL A 722 19.75 -41.14 20.16
C VAL A 722 21.21 -41.61 20.00
N PRO A 723 22.18 -40.68 19.95
CA PRO A 723 23.55 -40.99 19.54
C PRO A 723 24.40 -41.69 20.62
N GLY A 724 23.89 -41.84 21.83
CA GLY A 724 24.62 -42.40 22.97
C GLY A 724 24.19 -41.76 24.29
N LEU A 725 22.97 -42.06 24.73
CA LEU A 725 22.41 -41.61 26.00
C LEU A 725 23.02 -42.42 27.15
N ARG A 726 23.77 -41.75 28.04
CA ARG A 726 24.45 -42.40 29.17
C ARG A 726 23.61 -42.31 30.44
N PHE A 727 23.41 -43.46 31.09
CA PHE A 727 22.89 -43.57 32.45
C PHE A 727 24.04 -43.86 33.42
N ALA A 728 23.98 -43.34 34.64
CA ALA A 728 24.97 -43.58 35.68
C ALA A 728 24.40 -43.28 37.09
N GLU A 729 24.92 -43.98 38.10
CA GLU A 729 24.68 -43.67 39.51
C GLU A 729 25.04 -42.20 39.83
N GLY A 730 24.15 -41.48 40.50
CA GLY A 730 24.30 -40.03 40.77
C GLY A 730 24.21 -39.12 39.53
N GLY A 731 23.97 -39.68 38.34
CA GLY A 731 23.69 -38.96 37.10
C GLY A 731 22.26 -39.22 36.62
N LEU A 732 22.03 -39.09 35.30
CA LEU A 732 20.75 -39.41 34.68
C LEU A 732 20.36 -40.88 34.96
N GLN A 733 19.12 -41.09 35.38
CA GLN A 733 18.46 -42.39 35.51
C GLN A 733 17.26 -42.51 34.55
N PRO A 734 16.82 -43.73 34.19
CA PRO A 734 15.66 -43.90 33.30
C PRO A 734 14.35 -43.28 33.83
N SER A 735 14.19 -43.24 35.16
CA SER A 735 13.11 -42.54 35.86
C SER A 735 13.00 -41.06 35.52
N ASP A 736 14.11 -40.38 35.20
CA ASP A 736 14.12 -38.96 34.84
C ASP A 736 13.53 -38.73 33.43
N LEU A 737 13.45 -39.79 32.62
CA LEU A 737 12.94 -39.77 31.26
C LEU A 737 11.58 -40.44 31.12
N THR A 738 11.26 -41.47 31.91
CA THR A 738 10.00 -42.20 31.80
C THR A 738 9.48 -42.72 33.15
N PRO A 739 8.17 -42.58 33.43
CA PRO A 739 7.57 -43.22 34.59
C PRO A 739 7.44 -44.75 34.40
N LEU A 740 7.60 -45.27 33.18
CA LEU A 740 7.41 -46.71 32.88
C LEU A 740 8.46 -47.62 33.53
N THR A 741 9.59 -47.08 33.98
CA THR A 741 10.63 -47.84 34.70
C THR A 741 10.45 -47.82 36.22
N PHE A 742 9.55 -46.99 36.76
CA PHE A 742 9.35 -46.83 38.20
C PHE A 742 8.88 -48.14 38.83
N GLY A 743 9.59 -48.62 39.86
CA GLY A 743 9.31 -49.91 40.50
C GLY A 743 9.66 -51.15 39.67
N VAL A 744 10.29 -51.00 38.50
CA VAL A 744 10.71 -52.11 37.62
C VAL A 744 12.24 -52.25 37.60
N ILE A 745 12.95 -51.14 37.38
CA ILE A 745 14.42 -51.06 37.40
C ILE A 745 14.91 -49.80 38.11
N ALA A 746 16.10 -49.87 38.70
CA ALA A 746 16.81 -48.79 39.37
C ALA A 746 18.33 -48.91 39.15
N ASP A 747 19.10 -47.94 39.68
CA ASP A 747 20.56 -47.97 39.78
C ASP A 747 21.26 -48.31 38.44
N VAL A 748 20.79 -47.72 37.35
CA VAL A 748 21.19 -48.08 35.98
C VAL A 748 22.49 -47.38 35.58
N SER A 749 23.46 -48.16 35.11
CA SER A 749 24.75 -47.70 34.59
C SER A 749 24.97 -48.28 33.20
N GLY A 750 25.15 -47.44 32.20
CA GLY A 750 25.35 -47.90 30.82
C GLY A 750 25.10 -46.82 29.77
N THR A 751 24.97 -47.26 28.51
CA THR A 751 24.65 -46.38 27.38
C THR A 751 23.59 -47.02 26.50
N VAL A 752 22.59 -46.24 26.10
CA VAL A 752 21.57 -46.60 25.11
C VAL A 752 21.78 -45.75 23.85
N GLU A 753 21.82 -46.39 22.70
CA GLU A 753 21.89 -45.75 21.39
C GLU A 753 20.78 -46.29 20.48
N GLY A 754 20.36 -45.50 19.49
CA GLY A 754 19.34 -45.96 18.55
C GLY A 754 18.71 -44.90 17.67
N GLU A 755 17.77 -45.36 16.84
CA GLU A 755 17.01 -44.56 15.90
C GLU A 755 15.51 -44.93 15.96
N GLY A 756 14.66 -43.93 15.78
CA GLY A 756 13.20 -44.09 15.70
C GLY A 756 12.64 -43.40 14.47
N ARG A 757 11.55 -43.93 13.92
CA ARG A 757 10.86 -43.37 12.76
C ARG A 757 9.35 -43.41 13.00
N ILE A 758 8.69 -42.27 12.93
CA ILE A 758 7.22 -42.15 12.97
C ILE A 758 6.78 -41.62 11.61
N GLN A 759 5.76 -42.21 11.02
CA GLN A 759 5.18 -41.76 9.75
C GLN A 759 3.68 -41.54 9.92
N TRP A 760 3.15 -40.50 9.28
CA TRP A 760 1.72 -40.19 9.32
C TRP A 760 1.18 -39.82 7.95
N SER A 761 -0.10 -40.08 7.78
CA SER A 761 -0.96 -39.60 6.70
C SER A 761 -2.34 -39.25 7.30
N PRO A 762 -3.28 -38.68 6.52
CA PRO A 762 -4.64 -38.44 7.02
C PRO A 762 -5.34 -39.70 7.54
N GLU A 763 -4.99 -40.88 7.03
CA GLU A 763 -5.66 -42.14 7.30
C GLU A 763 -5.03 -42.95 8.45
N ALA A 764 -3.72 -42.80 8.72
CA ALA A 764 -3.00 -43.64 9.68
C ALA A 764 -1.72 -42.99 10.23
N VAL A 765 -1.28 -43.48 11.41
CA VAL A 765 0.06 -43.25 11.97
C VAL A 765 0.72 -44.60 12.17
N THR A 766 1.96 -44.75 11.72
CA THR A 766 2.80 -45.95 11.92
C THR A 766 4.14 -45.54 12.50
N SER A 767 4.82 -46.45 13.21
CA SER A 767 6.13 -46.14 13.76
C SER A 767 7.03 -47.37 13.90
N THR A 768 8.33 -47.19 13.79
CA THR A 768 9.35 -48.24 13.95
C THR A 768 10.56 -47.69 14.70
N GLY A 769 11.40 -48.56 15.23
CA GLY A 769 12.63 -48.13 15.91
C GLY A 769 13.61 -49.26 16.16
N ARG A 770 14.87 -48.88 16.39
CA ARG A 770 15.98 -49.78 16.70
C ARG A 770 16.81 -49.14 17.80
N PHE A 771 16.76 -49.71 19.00
CA PHE A 771 17.47 -49.20 20.18
C PHE A 771 18.24 -50.33 20.84
N GLY A 772 19.45 -50.06 21.32
CA GLY A 772 20.29 -51.09 21.91
C GLY A 772 21.22 -50.60 23.00
N THR A 773 21.71 -51.56 23.78
CA THR A 773 22.78 -51.38 24.76
C THR A 773 23.76 -52.55 24.67
N ARG A 774 25.03 -52.31 25.03
CA ARG A 774 26.14 -53.28 24.86
C ARG A 774 26.62 -53.93 26.15
N ALA A 775 26.43 -53.26 27.27
CA ALA A 775 26.81 -53.69 28.61
C ALA A 775 26.20 -52.67 29.59
N ALA A 776 24.93 -52.86 29.93
CA ALA A 776 24.27 -52.11 30.99
C ALA A 776 24.24 -52.95 32.28
N ASP A 777 24.52 -52.29 33.40
CA ASP A 777 24.30 -52.82 34.74
C ASP A 777 23.05 -52.14 35.31
N LEU A 778 22.23 -52.88 36.06
CA LEU A 778 21.00 -52.35 36.69
C LEU A 778 20.57 -53.19 37.89
N ALA A 779 19.80 -52.59 38.79
CA ALA A 779 18.99 -53.31 39.76
C ALA A 779 17.59 -53.55 39.18
N ALA A 780 17.09 -54.79 39.21
CA ALA A 780 15.73 -55.15 38.85
C ALA A 780 14.97 -55.70 40.07
N ALA A 781 13.64 -55.73 40.02
CA ALA A 781 12.81 -56.28 41.10
C ALA A 781 13.08 -57.77 41.45
N PHE A 782 13.81 -58.49 40.60
CA PHE A 782 14.24 -59.88 40.83
C PHE A 782 15.71 -60.02 41.25
N GLY A 783 16.51 -58.95 41.33
CA GLY A 783 17.95 -59.01 41.66
C GLY A 783 18.80 -58.05 40.83
N SER A 784 20.12 -58.05 41.07
CA SER A 784 21.06 -57.26 40.26
C SER A 784 21.36 -57.96 38.92
N VAL A 785 21.60 -57.14 37.90
CA VAL A 785 21.90 -57.55 36.52
C VAL A 785 23.17 -56.83 36.09
N ARG A 786 24.14 -57.56 35.52
CA ARG A 786 25.39 -57.00 34.99
C ARG A 786 25.64 -57.40 33.55
N GLY A 787 26.21 -56.48 32.77
CA GLY A 787 26.59 -56.72 31.38
C GLY A 787 25.41 -57.11 30.48
N LEU A 788 24.24 -56.51 30.68
CA LEU A 788 23.09 -56.66 29.78
C LEU A 788 23.43 -56.07 28.40
N ALA A 789 23.31 -56.89 27.37
CA ALA A 789 23.40 -56.48 25.97
C ALA A 789 22.13 -56.92 25.23
N THR A 790 21.51 -56.01 24.48
CA THR A 790 20.30 -56.31 23.69
C THR A 790 20.11 -55.27 22.59
N GLU A 791 19.43 -55.66 21.52
CA GLU A 791 18.93 -54.76 20.47
C GLU A 791 17.42 -54.99 20.30
N LEU A 792 16.63 -53.96 20.60
CA LEU A 792 15.18 -53.94 20.47
C LEU A 792 14.78 -53.40 19.10
N ARG A 793 14.00 -54.18 18.34
CA ARG A 793 13.42 -53.80 17.05
C ARG A 793 11.92 -53.61 17.18
N PHE A 794 11.52 -52.34 17.28
CA PHE A 794 10.14 -51.92 17.42
C PHE A 794 9.40 -51.96 16.08
N SER A 795 8.33 -52.75 16.04
CA SER A 795 7.34 -52.81 14.95
C SER A 795 6.24 -51.77 15.13
N ASP A 796 6.04 -51.29 16.36
CA ASP A 796 5.28 -50.08 16.69
C ASP A 796 5.91 -49.36 17.89
N LEU A 797 6.79 -48.40 17.63
CA LEU A 797 7.50 -47.63 18.66
C LEU A 797 6.56 -46.79 19.53
N LEU A 798 5.49 -46.22 18.97
CA LEU A 798 4.51 -45.41 19.70
C LEU A 798 3.72 -46.25 20.71
N ASN A 799 3.38 -47.48 20.36
CA ASN A 799 2.70 -48.42 21.27
C ASN A 799 3.69 -49.36 21.99
N MET A 800 5.00 -49.09 21.92
CA MET A 800 6.09 -49.85 22.57
C MET A 800 6.12 -51.36 22.24
N ARG A 801 5.83 -51.74 20.99
CA ARG A 801 5.71 -53.13 20.53
C ARG A 801 6.91 -53.55 19.68
N THR A 802 7.44 -54.75 19.90
CA THR A 802 8.54 -55.31 19.09
C THR A 802 8.11 -56.49 18.24
N GLU A 803 8.93 -56.83 17.25
CA GLU A 803 8.88 -58.14 16.59
C GLU A 803 9.14 -59.29 17.60
N PRO A 804 8.69 -60.53 17.33
CA PRO A 804 9.11 -61.71 18.09
C PRO A 804 10.62 -61.98 17.94
N GLY A 805 11.17 -62.75 18.87
CA GLY A 805 12.56 -63.20 18.84
C GLY A 805 13.61 -62.13 19.14
N GLN A 806 13.29 -61.09 19.93
CA GLN A 806 14.32 -60.19 20.48
C GLN A 806 15.24 -61.00 21.40
N VAL A 807 16.54 -60.69 21.43
CA VAL A 807 17.53 -61.41 22.22
C VAL A 807 18.26 -60.46 23.16
N ALA A 808 18.27 -60.81 24.45
CA ALA A 808 19.11 -60.20 25.46
C ALA A 808 20.15 -61.23 25.94
N THR A 809 21.43 -60.85 25.95
CA THR A 809 22.50 -61.60 26.63
C THR A 809 22.90 -60.88 27.91
N ILE A 810 23.23 -61.63 28.95
CA ILE A 810 23.54 -61.08 30.28
C ILE A 810 24.78 -61.77 30.84
N ALA A 811 25.75 -60.99 31.32
CA ALA A 811 26.97 -61.55 31.91
C ALA A 811 26.69 -62.21 33.27
N GLU A 812 25.90 -61.57 34.13
CA GLU A 812 25.51 -62.07 35.45
C GLU A 812 24.11 -61.57 35.85
N VAL A 813 23.29 -62.43 36.46
CA VAL A 813 22.07 -62.06 37.19
C VAL A 813 22.17 -62.67 38.59
N ASN A 814 21.88 -61.90 39.64
CA ASN A 814 21.91 -62.39 41.02
C ASN A 814 20.58 -62.14 41.76
N PRO A 815 19.64 -63.10 41.72
CA PRO A 815 18.41 -63.11 42.53
C PRO A 815 18.60 -63.65 43.96
N GLY A 816 19.85 -63.77 44.44
CA GLY A 816 20.24 -64.42 45.70
C GLY A 816 21.27 -65.54 45.48
N VAL A 817 21.23 -66.16 44.30
CA VAL A 817 22.22 -67.15 43.80
C VAL A 817 22.66 -66.69 42.41
N PRO A 818 23.95 -66.37 42.17
CA PRO A 818 24.40 -65.80 40.91
C PRO A 818 24.34 -66.81 39.76
N VAL A 819 23.77 -66.41 38.62
CA VAL A 819 23.78 -67.16 37.36
C VAL A 819 24.42 -66.32 36.26
N THR A 820 25.33 -66.91 35.49
CA THR A 820 26.15 -66.18 34.51
C THR A 820 25.86 -66.61 33.06
N SER A 821 26.33 -65.82 32.09
CA SER A 821 26.27 -66.12 30.66
C SER A 821 24.86 -66.44 30.14
N GLY A 822 23.86 -65.70 30.62
CA GLY A 822 22.46 -65.89 30.28
C GLY A 822 22.09 -65.40 28.89
N THR A 823 21.13 -66.07 28.24
CA THR A 823 20.48 -65.62 27.00
C THR A 823 18.97 -65.74 27.13
N ILE A 824 18.24 -64.64 26.94
CA ILE A 824 16.78 -64.57 27.01
C ILE A 824 16.22 -64.18 25.63
N ARG A 825 15.18 -64.89 25.19
CA ARG A 825 14.34 -64.52 24.06
C ARG A 825 13.01 -63.93 24.53
N PHE A 826 12.59 -62.83 23.93
CA PHE A 826 11.39 -62.10 24.36
C PHE A 826 10.81 -61.21 23.25
N ARG A 827 9.65 -60.60 23.54
CA ARG A 827 9.09 -59.45 22.81
C ARG A 827 8.29 -58.54 23.73
N LEU A 828 8.24 -57.25 23.39
CA LEU A 828 7.34 -56.29 24.03
C LEU A 828 5.96 -56.38 23.35
N LEU A 829 4.93 -56.66 24.13
CA LEU A 829 3.54 -56.70 23.63
C LEU A 829 2.93 -55.30 23.57
N ASP A 830 3.31 -54.46 24.55
CA ASP A 830 3.02 -53.03 24.72
C ASP A 830 3.99 -52.43 25.77
N SER A 831 3.70 -51.21 26.26
CA SER A 831 4.52 -50.47 27.23
C SER A 831 4.62 -51.08 28.64
N GLN A 832 3.80 -52.08 28.98
CA GLN A 832 3.73 -52.67 30.33
C GLN A 832 3.74 -54.20 30.34
N ARG A 833 3.74 -54.87 29.18
CA ARG A 833 3.70 -56.34 29.09
C ARG A 833 4.81 -56.90 28.20
N VAL A 834 5.61 -57.79 28.77
CA VAL A 834 6.73 -58.48 28.11
C VAL A 834 6.41 -59.97 28.02
N GLU A 835 6.38 -60.52 26.81
CA GLU A 835 6.33 -61.97 26.62
C GLU A 835 7.76 -62.50 26.55
N VAL A 836 8.12 -63.38 27.49
CA VAL A 836 9.36 -64.15 27.45
C VAL A 836 9.08 -65.43 26.67
N GLU A 837 9.77 -65.60 25.54
CA GLU A 837 9.69 -66.81 24.71
C GLU A 837 10.51 -67.97 25.30
N GLY A 838 11.46 -67.63 26.18
CA GLY A 838 12.26 -68.57 26.97
C GLY A 838 13.65 -67.99 27.28
N GLY A 839 14.28 -68.50 28.33
CA GLY A 839 15.65 -68.11 28.72
C GLY A 839 16.54 -69.33 28.97
N ARG A 840 17.85 -69.18 28.85
CA ARG A 840 18.85 -70.25 29.01
C ARG A 840 20.10 -69.71 29.71
N TRP A 841 20.61 -70.45 30.68
CA TRP A 841 21.87 -70.19 31.38
C TRP A 841 22.65 -71.51 31.56
N PRO A 842 23.97 -71.53 31.36
CA PRO A 842 24.82 -72.58 31.92
C PRO A 842 24.70 -72.57 33.45
N PHE A 843 24.38 -73.71 34.07
CA PHE A 843 24.13 -73.77 35.51
C PHE A 843 24.56 -75.11 36.10
N ALA A 844 25.47 -75.08 37.08
CA ALA A 844 25.99 -76.27 37.77
C ALA A 844 26.44 -77.40 36.81
N GLY A 845 27.09 -77.06 35.69
CA GLY A 845 27.51 -78.02 34.65
C GLY A 845 26.41 -78.51 33.70
N GLY A 846 25.15 -78.18 33.97
CA GLY A 846 23.99 -78.41 33.10
C GLY A 846 23.41 -77.11 32.52
N GLU A 847 22.12 -77.12 32.19
CA GLU A 847 21.37 -75.97 31.67
C GLU A 847 20.21 -75.61 32.61
N LEU A 848 20.03 -74.32 32.91
CA LEU A 848 18.82 -73.76 33.52
C LEU A 848 17.99 -73.10 32.41
N VAL A 849 16.73 -73.52 32.25
CA VAL A 849 15.84 -73.04 31.17
C VAL A 849 14.60 -72.35 31.76
N LEU A 850 14.42 -71.06 31.51
CA LEU A 850 13.17 -70.35 31.80
C LEU A 850 12.14 -70.70 30.73
N GLU A 851 10.98 -71.19 31.16
CA GLU A 851 9.85 -71.54 30.31
C GLU A 851 9.04 -70.29 29.88
N PRO A 852 8.25 -70.35 28.78
CA PRO A 852 7.57 -69.17 28.25
C PRO A 852 6.55 -68.60 29.24
N THR A 853 6.54 -67.28 29.42
CA THR A 853 5.63 -66.58 30.35
C THR A 853 5.40 -65.13 29.91
N ILE A 854 4.33 -64.50 30.42
CA ILE A 854 4.05 -63.08 30.21
C ILE A 854 4.26 -62.35 31.54
N LEU A 855 5.17 -61.39 31.54
CA LEU A 855 5.43 -60.48 32.65
C LEU A 855 4.56 -59.24 32.47
N ASP A 856 3.66 -59.00 33.43
CA ASP A 856 2.77 -57.85 33.46
C ASP A 856 3.20 -56.87 34.55
N PHE A 857 3.50 -55.64 34.13
CA PHE A 857 3.95 -54.53 34.98
C PHE A 857 2.87 -53.45 35.16
N SER A 858 1.65 -53.65 34.62
CA SER A 858 0.55 -52.68 34.73
C SER A 858 -0.03 -52.53 36.14
N GLN A 859 0.20 -53.52 37.01
CA GLN A 859 -0.28 -53.60 38.39
C GLN A 859 0.75 -54.35 39.26
N SER A 860 0.66 -54.20 40.58
CA SER A 860 1.44 -54.97 41.58
C SER A 860 0.95 -56.42 41.73
N ARG A 861 0.94 -57.15 40.61
CA ARG A 861 0.58 -58.57 40.54
C ARG A 861 1.80 -59.46 40.72
N GLU A 862 1.55 -60.64 41.27
CA GLU A 862 2.51 -61.76 41.31
C GLU A 862 2.94 -62.18 39.89
N ARG A 863 4.21 -61.97 39.56
CA ARG A 863 4.80 -62.46 38.30
C ARG A 863 5.26 -63.90 38.49
N ARG A 864 4.72 -64.83 37.69
CA ARG A 864 5.04 -66.27 37.75
C ARG A 864 5.99 -66.69 36.63
N MET A 865 7.08 -67.35 37.00
CA MET A 865 8.17 -67.74 36.11
C MET A 865 8.62 -69.17 36.46
N THR A 866 8.56 -70.12 35.54
CA THR A 866 9.00 -71.49 35.79
C THR A 866 10.38 -71.72 35.20
N TYR A 867 11.34 -72.05 36.04
CA TYR A 867 12.68 -72.46 35.60
C TYR A 867 12.81 -73.98 35.64
N ARG A 868 13.33 -74.58 34.59
CA ARG A 868 13.57 -76.02 34.47
C ARG A 868 15.07 -76.29 34.49
N VAL A 869 15.52 -77.02 35.51
CA VAL A 869 16.90 -77.50 35.66
C VAL A 869 17.07 -78.74 34.80
N ILE A 870 18.13 -78.79 34.00
CA ILE A 870 18.44 -79.88 33.07
C ILE A 870 19.89 -80.35 33.29
N GLY A 871 20.04 -81.48 33.96
CA GLY A 871 21.32 -82.18 34.11
C GLY A 871 22.37 -81.48 34.98
N ALA A 872 21.96 -80.67 35.95
CA ALA A 872 22.87 -80.04 36.91
C ALA A 872 23.63 -81.10 37.71
N ASP A 873 24.95 -81.00 37.78
CA ASP A 873 25.80 -81.86 38.61
C ASP A 873 25.59 -81.57 40.10
N ALA A 874 25.54 -82.63 40.91
CA ALA A 874 25.24 -82.55 42.33
C ALA A 874 26.27 -81.74 43.15
N ALA A 875 27.57 -81.90 42.85
CA ALA A 875 28.63 -81.22 43.59
C ALA A 875 28.73 -79.75 43.17
N LEU A 876 28.61 -79.47 41.86
CA LEU A 876 28.53 -78.09 41.38
C LEU A 876 27.29 -77.38 41.90
N PHE A 877 26.11 -78.02 41.89
CA PHE A 877 24.87 -77.40 42.38
C PHE A 877 24.96 -77.04 43.86
N LEU A 878 25.44 -77.94 44.73
CA LEU A 878 25.60 -77.63 46.15
C LEU A 878 26.63 -76.51 46.39
N LYS A 879 27.68 -76.44 45.56
CA LYS A 879 28.69 -75.38 45.63
C LYS A 879 28.14 -74.01 45.20
N GLU A 880 27.45 -73.90 44.07
CA GLU A 880 26.84 -72.63 43.64
C GLU A 880 25.72 -72.17 44.59
N MET A 881 25.12 -73.10 45.35
CA MET A 881 24.13 -72.84 46.41
C MET A 881 24.76 -72.64 47.82
N GLU A 882 26.09 -72.51 47.93
CA GLU A 882 26.84 -72.27 49.19
C GLU A 882 26.64 -73.34 50.30
N PHE A 883 26.34 -74.60 49.95
CA PHE A 883 26.12 -75.70 50.91
C PHE A 883 27.41 -76.40 51.37
N ASP A 884 28.36 -75.67 51.97
CA ASP A 884 29.68 -76.20 52.42
C ASP A 884 29.64 -77.44 53.34
N ASN A 885 28.49 -77.73 53.96
CA ASN A 885 28.32 -78.84 54.91
C ASN A 885 27.81 -80.15 54.27
N LEU A 886 27.64 -80.20 52.94
CA LEU A 886 27.08 -81.32 52.19
C LEU A 886 27.87 -81.62 50.90
N ASP A 887 28.45 -82.81 50.81
CA ASP A 887 28.97 -83.39 49.57
C ASP A 887 27.89 -84.25 48.90
N ALA A 888 27.74 -84.18 47.57
CA ALA A 888 26.87 -85.09 46.82
C ALA A 888 27.42 -85.41 45.42
N THR A 889 27.03 -86.58 44.89
CA THR A 889 27.30 -87.01 43.51
C THR A 889 25.98 -87.38 42.81
N GLY A 890 25.93 -87.18 41.49
CA GLY A 890 24.75 -87.43 40.66
C GLY A 890 24.46 -86.27 39.71
N THR A 891 23.39 -86.38 38.92
CA THR A 891 22.87 -85.27 38.10
C THR A 891 21.36 -85.11 38.30
N PHE A 892 20.89 -83.87 38.31
CA PHE A 892 19.52 -83.49 38.66
C PHE A 892 18.78 -82.84 37.48
N ASP A 893 17.52 -83.25 37.30
CA ASP A 893 16.51 -82.55 36.50
C ASP A 893 15.38 -82.06 37.41
N GLY A 894 14.71 -80.97 37.07
CA GLY A 894 13.55 -80.55 37.84
C GLY A 894 12.95 -79.21 37.43
N THR A 895 11.96 -78.77 38.20
CA THR A 895 11.25 -77.51 37.98
C THR A 895 11.26 -76.68 39.25
N LEU A 896 11.54 -75.38 39.11
CA LEU A 896 11.54 -74.36 40.15
C LEU A 896 10.55 -73.26 39.72
N PRO A 897 9.26 -73.39 40.05
CA PRO A 897 8.29 -72.32 39.84
C PRO A 897 8.57 -71.19 40.83
N MET A 898 8.86 -70.01 40.30
CA MET A 898 9.14 -68.81 41.07
C MET A 898 7.99 -67.81 40.95
N VAL A 899 7.74 -67.11 42.06
CA VAL A 899 6.79 -66.00 42.15
C VAL A 899 7.53 -64.77 42.65
N PHE A 900 7.39 -63.66 41.92
CA PHE A 900 7.96 -62.36 42.27
C PHE A 900 6.85 -61.34 42.51
N ASP A 901 6.84 -60.72 43.69
CA ASP A 901 5.98 -59.58 44.03
C ASP A 901 6.77 -58.48 44.77
N GLU A 902 6.09 -57.51 45.36
CA GLU A 902 6.69 -56.38 46.10
C GLU A 902 7.57 -56.81 47.29
N LYS A 903 7.45 -58.05 47.76
CA LYS A 903 8.22 -58.64 48.88
C LYS A 903 9.42 -59.46 48.39
N GLY A 904 9.69 -59.45 47.08
CA GLY A 904 10.78 -60.18 46.44
C GLY A 904 10.37 -61.50 45.80
N GLY A 905 11.36 -62.33 45.47
CA GLY A 905 11.17 -63.64 44.84
C GLY A 905 11.03 -64.78 45.85
N ARG A 906 10.21 -65.78 45.52
CA ARG A 906 10.07 -67.04 46.27
C ARG A 906 9.84 -68.23 45.34
N ILE A 907 10.19 -69.43 45.79
CA ILE A 907 9.91 -70.70 45.10
C ILE A 907 8.61 -71.29 45.69
N GLU A 908 7.67 -71.65 44.82
CA GLU A 908 6.43 -72.36 45.16
C GLU A 908 6.36 -73.70 44.40
N GLY A 909 6.43 -74.83 45.12
CA GLY A 909 6.35 -76.15 44.49
C GLY A 909 7.59 -76.57 43.69
N GLY A 910 8.77 -76.07 44.04
CA GLY A 910 10.02 -76.51 43.43
C GLY A 910 10.29 -77.99 43.69
N SER A 911 10.78 -78.74 42.71
CA SER A 911 11.11 -80.17 42.82
C SER A 911 12.24 -80.56 41.86
N LEU A 912 13.37 -81.02 42.41
CA LEU A 912 14.53 -81.57 41.69
C LEU A 912 14.63 -83.08 41.91
N ARG A 913 15.04 -83.84 40.91
CA ARG A 913 15.09 -85.32 40.93
C ARG A 913 16.36 -85.84 40.28
N ALA A 914 17.01 -86.80 40.93
CA ALA A 914 18.23 -87.40 40.39
C ALA A 914 17.90 -88.29 39.17
N ARG A 915 18.66 -88.13 38.07
CA ARG A 915 18.56 -88.95 36.84
C ARG A 915 18.93 -90.42 37.07
N ALA A 916 19.81 -90.66 38.05
CA ALA A 916 20.35 -91.96 38.40
C ALA A 916 20.66 -92.01 39.90
N GLY A 917 21.13 -93.16 40.39
CA GLY A 917 21.68 -93.27 41.74
C GLY A 917 23.00 -92.49 41.90
N GLY A 918 23.31 -92.13 43.14
CA GLY A 918 24.49 -91.37 43.52
C GLY A 918 24.76 -91.48 45.02
N SER A 919 25.62 -90.62 45.56
CA SER A 919 25.96 -90.57 46.99
C SER A 919 25.70 -89.19 47.58
N ILE A 920 25.46 -89.13 48.89
CA ILE A 920 25.45 -87.90 49.69
C ILE A 920 26.19 -88.11 51.01
N ALA A 921 26.87 -87.08 51.51
CA ALA A 921 27.58 -87.10 52.77
C ALA A 921 27.45 -85.74 53.49
N TYR A 922 26.96 -85.77 54.72
CA TYR A 922 27.00 -84.60 55.61
C TYR A 922 28.38 -84.50 56.29
N VAL A 923 29.08 -83.40 56.03
CA VAL A 923 30.47 -83.15 56.46
C VAL A 923 30.60 -82.08 57.55
N GLY A 924 29.50 -81.39 57.90
CA GLY A 924 29.48 -80.32 58.90
C GLY A 924 29.77 -80.74 60.35
N GLU A 925 30.14 -79.76 61.17
CA GLU A 925 30.40 -79.96 62.60
C GLU A 925 29.12 -80.26 63.39
N ILE A 926 29.17 -81.30 64.24
CA ILE A 926 28.00 -81.79 64.97
C ILE A 926 27.95 -81.15 66.35
N SER A 927 27.00 -80.22 66.54
CA SER A 927 26.61 -79.80 67.89
C SER A 927 25.97 -80.97 68.65
N GLN A 928 26.58 -81.38 69.77
CA GLN A 928 26.17 -82.59 70.49
C GLN A 928 24.87 -82.36 71.27
N ARG A 929 23.74 -82.77 70.68
CA ARG A 929 22.54 -83.19 71.40
C ARG A 929 22.32 -84.67 71.13
N ASP A 930 22.23 -85.46 72.20
CA ASP A 930 21.95 -86.89 72.08
C ASP A 930 20.47 -87.09 71.68
N VAL A 931 20.25 -87.38 70.40
CA VAL A 931 18.93 -87.62 69.80
C VAL A 931 18.46 -89.08 69.96
N GLY A 932 19.10 -89.83 70.87
CA GLY A 932 18.77 -91.22 71.18
C GLY A 932 19.17 -92.20 70.07
N PHE A 933 18.96 -93.50 70.33
CA PHE A 933 19.45 -94.59 69.49
C PHE A 933 19.09 -94.44 67.99
N TRP A 934 17.82 -94.17 67.68
CA TRP A 934 17.35 -94.05 66.30
C TRP A 934 17.84 -92.76 65.62
N GLY A 935 17.90 -91.64 66.34
CA GLY A 935 18.45 -90.38 65.82
C GLY A 935 19.95 -90.50 65.53
N ASN A 936 20.73 -91.08 66.45
CA ASN A 936 22.16 -91.30 66.27
C ASN A 936 22.45 -92.29 65.13
N MET A 937 21.59 -93.29 64.91
CA MET A 937 21.66 -94.17 63.74
C MET A 937 21.39 -93.42 62.43
N ALA A 938 20.39 -92.54 62.40
CA ALA A 938 20.10 -91.70 61.23
C ALA A 938 21.25 -90.73 60.90
N PHE A 939 21.82 -90.04 61.90
CA PHE A 939 22.98 -89.18 61.70
C PHE A 939 24.23 -89.94 61.25
N GLN A 940 24.47 -91.17 61.74
CA GLN A 940 25.58 -91.99 61.22
C GLN A 940 25.33 -92.51 59.80
N ALA A 941 24.08 -92.71 59.38
CA ALA A 941 23.77 -93.01 57.99
C ALA A 941 24.03 -91.80 57.07
N LEU A 942 23.63 -90.59 57.48
CA LEU A 942 23.82 -89.35 56.71
C LEU A 942 25.29 -88.96 56.46
N LYS A 943 26.27 -89.55 57.16
CA LYS A 943 27.70 -89.31 56.90
C LYS A 943 28.22 -89.93 55.60
N ALA A 944 27.58 -90.97 55.08
CA ALA A 944 27.91 -91.57 53.77
C ALA A 944 26.75 -92.48 53.31
N LEU A 945 25.92 -91.97 52.41
CA LEU A 945 24.65 -92.57 52.03
C LEU A 945 24.55 -92.69 50.50
N ASP A 946 24.51 -93.91 49.99
CA ASP A 946 24.27 -94.19 48.57
C ASP A 946 22.76 -94.31 48.33
N TYR A 947 22.23 -93.62 47.32
CA TYR A 947 20.81 -93.59 46.97
C TYR A 947 20.55 -94.11 45.55
N ARG A 948 19.36 -94.64 45.28
CA ARG A 948 18.93 -95.02 43.91
C ARG A 948 18.07 -93.96 43.24
N SER A 949 17.25 -93.28 44.03
CA SER A 949 16.51 -92.10 43.63
C SER A 949 16.47 -91.11 44.78
N LEU A 950 16.63 -89.83 44.44
CA LEU A 950 16.62 -88.70 45.36
C LEU A 950 15.70 -87.64 44.76
N THR A 951 14.81 -87.08 45.57
CA THR A 951 13.99 -85.91 45.23
C THR A 951 14.21 -84.81 46.26
N ILE A 952 14.37 -83.56 45.82
CA ILE A 952 14.53 -82.37 46.63
C ILE A 952 13.36 -81.45 46.31
N ASP A 953 12.37 -81.36 47.20
CA ASP A 953 11.27 -80.41 47.07
C ASP A 953 11.63 -79.11 47.79
N MET A 954 11.61 -77.96 47.10
CA MET A 954 12.15 -76.66 47.57
C MET A 954 11.06 -75.59 47.58
N ASN A 955 10.89 -74.90 48.72
CA ASN A 955 9.88 -73.85 48.90
C ASN A 955 10.41 -72.73 49.81
N GLY A 956 10.02 -71.48 49.54
CA GLY A 956 10.34 -70.32 50.40
C GLY A 956 10.94 -69.12 49.66
N PRO A 957 11.15 -68.00 50.36
CA PRO A 957 11.75 -66.78 49.79
C PRO A 957 13.21 -66.99 49.40
N LEU A 958 13.63 -66.41 48.27
CA LEU A 958 15.01 -66.52 47.75
C LEU A 958 16.06 -65.84 48.65
N ALA A 959 15.64 -64.82 49.42
CA ALA A 959 16.49 -64.07 50.34
C ALA A 959 16.29 -64.43 51.83
N GLY A 960 15.57 -65.52 52.15
CA GLY A 960 15.18 -65.84 53.52
C GLY A 960 15.19 -67.35 53.83
N ASP A 961 14.35 -67.75 54.78
CA ASP A 961 14.34 -69.11 55.31
C ASP A 961 13.74 -70.11 54.30
N MET A 962 14.61 -70.86 53.61
CA MET A 962 14.17 -71.86 52.64
C MET A 962 13.86 -73.19 53.33
N VAL A 963 12.72 -73.78 52.97
CA VAL A 963 12.28 -75.11 53.42
C VAL A 963 12.55 -76.12 52.30
N THR A 964 13.45 -77.05 52.58
CA THR A 964 13.88 -78.08 51.64
C THR A 964 13.52 -79.46 52.17
N GLU A 965 12.69 -80.22 51.47
CA GLU A 965 12.38 -81.61 51.79
C GLU A 965 13.15 -82.56 50.87
N ILE A 966 14.14 -83.25 51.44
CA ILE A 966 14.93 -84.25 50.72
C ILE A 966 14.35 -85.65 51.00
N ARG A 967 14.00 -86.37 49.94
CA ARG A 967 13.38 -87.70 49.98
C ARG A 967 14.29 -88.69 49.27
N PHE A 968 14.85 -89.64 50.02
CA PHE A 968 15.78 -90.66 49.54
C PHE A 968 15.09 -92.03 49.49
N ALA A 969 15.27 -92.79 48.40
CA ALA A 969 14.77 -94.15 48.29
C ALA A 969 15.80 -95.13 47.69
N GLY A 970 15.66 -96.41 48.06
CA GLY A 970 16.56 -97.49 47.62
C GLY A 970 17.96 -97.42 48.24
N VAL A 971 18.08 -96.84 49.43
CA VAL A 971 19.34 -96.47 50.10
C VAL A 971 20.19 -97.65 50.58
N SER A 972 21.51 -97.45 50.55
CA SER A 972 22.53 -98.32 51.16
C SER A 972 23.64 -97.51 51.83
N GLN A 973 24.35 -98.13 52.79
CA GLN A 973 25.51 -97.49 53.44
C GLN A 973 26.69 -97.36 52.47
N GLY A 974 27.22 -96.14 52.35
CA GLY A 974 28.36 -95.83 51.49
C GLY A 974 29.70 -96.40 51.99
N LYS A 975 30.70 -96.40 51.11
CA LYS A 975 32.05 -96.91 51.38
C LYS A 975 32.75 -96.12 52.50
N GLY A 976 32.72 -96.63 53.72
CA GLY A 976 33.48 -96.09 54.86
C GLY A 976 32.85 -96.30 56.24
N THR A 977 31.55 -96.62 56.31
CA THR A 977 30.84 -96.78 57.59
C THR A 977 31.14 -98.10 58.33
N LYS A 978 31.20 -98.08 59.67
CA LYS A 978 31.47 -99.26 60.51
C LYS A 978 30.26 -100.20 60.59
N SER A 979 30.17 -101.19 59.69
CA SER A 979 29.10 -102.20 59.72
C SER A 979 29.23 -103.12 60.94
N ASN A 980 28.14 -103.31 61.70
CA ASN A 980 28.04 -104.35 62.74
C ASN A 980 27.04 -105.45 62.32
N PHE A 981 27.07 -106.63 62.94
CA PHE A 981 26.34 -107.83 62.50
C PHE A 981 24.82 -107.59 62.31
N LEU A 982 24.13 -106.96 63.26
CA LEU A 982 22.68 -106.70 63.17
C LEU A 982 22.32 -105.77 61.98
N LEU A 983 23.16 -104.78 61.69
CA LEU A 983 22.91 -103.79 60.63
C LEU A 983 22.85 -104.46 59.24
N ARG A 984 23.59 -105.56 59.02
CA ARG A 984 23.60 -106.28 57.73
C ARG A 984 22.30 -107.01 57.39
N ARG A 985 21.41 -107.26 58.37
CA ARG A 985 20.04 -107.76 58.12
C ARG A 985 19.05 -106.61 57.90
N LEU A 986 19.19 -105.50 58.62
CA LEU A 986 18.38 -104.30 58.44
C LEU A 986 18.62 -103.65 57.07
N ALA A 987 19.87 -103.60 56.60
CA ALA A 987 20.28 -103.03 55.31
C ALA A 987 19.77 -103.76 54.03
N LYS A 988 18.80 -104.68 54.17
CA LYS A 988 18.03 -105.25 53.05
C LYS A 988 16.58 -104.75 52.98
N LEU A 989 16.13 -103.95 53.95
CA LEU A 989 14.83 -103.30 53.93
C LEU A 989 14.91 -101.99 53.12
N PRO A 990 13.87 -101.66 52.33
CA PRO A 990 13.82 -100.39 51.61
C PRO A 990 13.50 -99.25 52.60
N PHE A 991 14.53 -98.65 53.19
CA PHE A 991 14.35 -97.41 53.93
C PHE A 991 13.98 -96.27 52.98
N VAL A 992 13.13 -95.38 53.48
CA VAL A 992 12.88 -94.06 52.90
C VAL A 992 13.24 -93.04 53.96
N PHE A 993 14.20 -92.17 53.66
CA PHE A 993 14.53 -91.04 54.53
C PHE A 993 13.83 -89.80 53.98
N ASN A 994 13.05 -89.14 54.82
CA ASN A 994 12.45 -87.83 54.55
C ASN A 994 13.10 -86.83 55.50
N VAL A 995 13.93 -85.93 54.97
CA VAL A 995 14.68 -84.94 55.74
C VAL A 995 14.16 -83.56 55.37
N ARG A 996 13.46 -82.88 56.29
CA ARG A 996 13.10 -81.47 56.13
C ARG A 996 14.20 -80.62 56.74
N VAL A 997 14.88 -79.84 55.92
CA VAL A 997 15.84 -78.81 56.33
C VAL A 997 15.14 -77.45 56.27
N SER A 998 15.32 -76.66 57.32
CA SER A 998 14.97 -75.24 57.36
C SER A 998 16.23 -74.48 57.75
N ALA A 999 16.70 -73.59 56.87
CA ALA A 999 17.95 -72.84 57.07
C ALA A 999 17.73 -71.34 56.78
N PRO A 1000 18.13 -70.44 57.70
CA PRO A 1000 17.99 -68.99 57.50
C PRO A 1000 19.09 -68.50 56.55
N PHE A 1001 18.79 -68.41 55.25
CA PHE A 1001 19.84 -68.51 54.24
C PHE A 1001 20.76 -67.28 54.09
N LYS A 1002 20.42 -66.10 54.65
CA LYS A 1002 21.33 -64.93 54.71
C LYS A 1002 20.96 -63.82 55.71
N GLN A 1003 20.37 -64.14 56.87
CA GLN A 1003 19.86 -63.17 57.88
C GLN A 1003 20.91 -62.27 58.61
N LEU A 1004 22.04 -61.91 57.99
CA LEU A 1004 23.09 -61.07 58.59
C LEU A 1004 23.59 -59.88 57.74
N LEU A 1005 23.03 -59.64 56.53
CA LEU A 1005 23.43 -58.48 55.70
C LEU A 1005 22.47 -57.28 55.74
N ASP A 1006 21.16 -57.51 55.86
CA ASP A 1006 20.14 -56.46 55.67
C ASP A 1006 20.11 -55.37 56.78
N SER A 1007 20.70 -55.65 57.94
CA SER A 1007 20.67 -54.76 59.11
C SER A 1007 21.52 -53.49 58.97
N VAL A 1008 22.38 -53.40 57.94
CA VAL A 1008 23.33 -52.28 57.75
C VAL A 1008 22.89 -51.30 56.65
N GLN A 1009 22.10 -51.74 55.67
CA GLN A 1009 21.73 -50.90 54.52
C GLN A 1009 20.61 -49.89 54.79
N SER A 1010 19.89 -50.01 55.91
CA SER A 1010 18.77 -49.13 56.27
C SER A 1010 19.16 -47.79 56.91
N TRP A 1011 20.47 -47.54 57.11
CA TRP A 1011 20.97 -46.37 57.83
C TRP A 1011 21.43 -45.20 56.95
N TYR A 1012 21.48 -45.34 55.62
CA TYR A 1012 22.19 -44.39 54.74
C TYR A 1012 21.34 -43.46 53.87
N ASP A 1013 20.02 -43.67 53.71
CA ASP A 1013 19.14 -42.67 53.08
C ASP A 1013 17.68 -42.72 53.60
N PRO A 1014 17.17 -41.66 54.25
CA PRO A 1014 15.76 -41.52 54.60
C PRO A 1014 14.78 -41.49 53.40
N ASN A 1015 15.24 -41.09 52.21
CA ASN A 1015 14.37 -40.91 51.04
C ASN A 1015 13.68 -42.21 50.62
N ARG A 1016 14.37 -43.37 50.73
CA ARG A 1016 13.77 -44.70 50.43
C ARG A 1016 12.55 -45.03 51.31
N LEU A 1017 12.42 -44.44 52.50
CA LEU A 1017 11.22 -44.56 53.35
C LEU A 1017 10.10 -43.57 52.96
N ILE A 1018 10.43 -42.49 52.25
CA ILE A 1018 9.44 -41.57 51.69
C ILE A 1018 8.91 -42.15 50.37
N GLU A 1019 9.79 -42.50 49.43
CA GLU A 1019 9.46 -43.05 48.11
C GLU A 1019 8.57 -44.30 48.19
N ARG A 1020 8.85 -45.23 49.12
CA ARG A 1020 8.05 -46.45 49.28
C ARG A 1020 6.61 -46.19 49.77
N ASN A 1021 6.39 -45.09 50.48
CA ASN A 1021 5.07 -44.72 51.02
C ASN A 1021 4.39 -43.59 50.24
N LEU A 1022 5.09 -42.96 49.29
CA LEU A 1022 4.54 -41.87 48.48
C LEU A 1022 3.36 -42.33 47.60
N PRO A 1023 3.35 -43.53 46.97
CA PRO A 1023 2.19 -44.01 46.21
C PRO A 1023 0.93 -44.17 47.07
N SER A 1024 1.04 -44.70 48.29
CA SER A 1024 -0.11 -44.84 49.19
C SER A 1024 -0.60 -43.48 49.71
N LEU A 1025 0.31 -42.54 49.99
CA LEU A 1025 -0.06 -41.17 50.36
C LEU A 1025 -0.74 -40.41 49.21
N LEU A 1026 -0.31 -40.64 47.96
CA LEU A 1026 -0.97 -40.10 46.77
C LEU A 1026 -2.35 -40.74 46.54
N GLU A 1027 -2.49 -42.07 46.68
CA GLU A 1027 -3.81 -42.73 46.64
C GLU A 1027 -4.75 -42.19 47.75
N GLU A 1028 -4.26 -41.95 48.96
CA GLU A 1028 -5.08 -41.36 50.04
C GLU A 1028 -5.42 -39.89 49.79
N GLN A 1029 -4.52 -39.12 49.16
CA GLN A 1029 -4.78 -37.73 48.75
C GLN A 1029 -5.79 -37.64 47.59
N GLU A 1030 -5.75 -38.58 46.63
CA GLU A 1030 -6.76 -38.69 45.56
C GLU A 1030 -8.11 -39.18 46.11
N ARG A 1031 -8.12 -40.22 46.97
CA ARG A 1031 -9.35 -40.72 47.63
C ARG A 1031 -10.01 -39.71 48.56
N SER A 1032 -9.26 -38.75 49.10
CA SER A 1032 -9.78 -37.65 49.94
C SER A 1032 -10.12 -36.37 49.15
N GLY A 1033 -9.95 -36.36 47.82
CA GLY A 1033 -10.38 -35.25 46.95
C GLY A 1033 -9.69 -33.90 47.19
N GLY A 1034 -8.59 -33.88 47.95
CA GLY A 1034 -7.84 -32.66 48.27
C GLY A 1034 -8.38 -31.79 49.42
N GLU A 1035 -9.42 -32.19 50.15
CA GLU A 1035 -9.90 -31.42 51.31
C GLU A 1035 -9.04 -31.65 52.57
N SER A 1036 -7.98 -30.84 52.72
CA SER A 1036 -7.15 -30.81 53.93
C SER A 1036 -7.87 -30.12 55.11
N GLY A 1037 -8.78 -30.84 55.76
CA GLY A 1037 -9.57 -30.42 56.93
C GLY A 1037 -8.77 -30.17 58.22
N ALA A 1038 -7.75 -29.33 58.17
CA ALA A 1038 -6.82 -29.05 59.26
C ALA A 1038 -7.45 -28.25 60.41
N LYS A 1039 -7.91 -28.96 61.46
CA LYS A 1039 -8.10 -28.33 62.78
C LYS A 1039 -6.72 -27.94 63.35
N PRO A 1040 -6.49 -26.68 63.76
CA PRO A 1040 -5.22 -26.27 64.32
C PRO A 1040 -5.01 -26.92 65.70
N VAL A 1041 -4.02 -27.81 65.80
CA VAL A 1041 -3.55 -28.34 67.09
C VAL A 1041 -2.67 -27.27 67.74
N GLN A 1042 -3.12 -26.73 68.88
CA GLN A 1042 -2.27 -25.84 69.68
C GLN A 1042 -1.10 -26.64 70.28
N PRO A 1043 0.15 -26.13 70.18
CA PRO A 1043 1.24 -26.68 70.97
C PRO A 1043 0.99 -26.39 72.46
N ARG A 1044 1.27 -27.36 73.33
CA ARG A 1044 1.25 -27.16 74.78
C ARG A 1044 2.46 -26.34 75.24
N GLU A 1045 2.30 -25.65 76.36
CA GLU A 1045 3.37 -24.89 77.01
C GLU A 1045 4.57 -25.79 77.41
N SER A 1046 5.75 -25.20 77.22
CA SER A 1046 7.03 -25.40 77.89
C SER A 1046 7.20 -26.50 78.96
N ASP A 1047 8.39 -27.12 78.96
CA ASP A 1047 9.26 -26.91 80.13
C ASP A 1047 10.76 -26.80 79.75
N LYS A 1048 11.59 -26.49 80.77
CA LYS A 1048 12.87 -25.78 80.68
C LYS A 1048 14.12 -26.65 80.51
N LEU A 1049 15.18 -26.00 80.01
CA LEU A 1049 16.59 -26.09 80.47
C LEU A 1049 17.19 -27.48 80.75
N ARG A 1050 18.11 -27.93 79.88
CA ARG A 1050 19.54 -27.72 80.14
C ARG A 1050 20.41 -27.84 78.89
#